data_AF-U6GVT6-F1
#
_entry.id   AF-U6GVT6-F1
#
_cell.length_a   1.000
_cell.length_b   1.000
_cell.length_c   1.000
_cell.angle_alpha   90.00
_cell.angle_beta   90.00
_cell.angle_gamma   90.00
#
_symmetry.space_group_name_H-M   'P 1'
#
loop_
_entity.id
_entity.type
_entity.pdbx_description
1 polymer ?
#
loop_
_entity_poly.entity_id
_entity_poly.type
_entity_poly.pdbx_seq_one_letter_code
_entity_poly.pdbx_strand_id
1 'polypeptide(L)'
;ERHVFRFPRPRVPADVAPAIYEAHIGSSSGEEGRVGTFIEFTETLLPRIKNLGYNTLLLLDVVEHADFASFGLYVTNHFAVCSRLGTVEEFKALIDKAHALGLRVLISLCHAHSSKNVMDGLGCIDGGDNNYFVSGPSGVVEEAKVFDFSKTEVVRFLLSNITYWITEFQLDGFRLEGVPWMLYDQRSVLRQPDLYDYSAYLSRDLCASGVLYLSLANSLLSSLLPADQRLSIAQECTGYPTLCRPISQGGLGFDYRLDSSLNQSLRRLIRQSGHRQGRWMTAQVLWALASKPNTEKVLVSVEDADTTRFCRRRLKIALFAWESLHTHAVGGVAPHVTELAAGLSRQGHEVHVFVRAMESCGGCSEHYGVMYHECTFDLDRDFVVEIQNMCESFIACMLSVEEAMGTEFEICHAHDWLAGRALIRAKQMGRTAILTMHSTEFGRCGNNNYGGVSKRIRDIEAEACHLADRVICVSGVLAEEVRAQYGVHPAKMTVIYNGINCNKFDGEVDPGAVKHTYGVGALDPMFLFVVEPCLVFRRAGRMVVQKGPDLLLEAVPFIHKFRGDAKFVFVGDGHMMESLKGRAAQLGVTHSVRFVGKMGGGALHALFKSCDAVVVPSRNEPFGIVVLEAWSASKPVVATNSGGPRDFVNPNITGVLVDPTPGSIAWGCCEILKNFEHARWMGSRGRVTAAFSFSWDSIAQQTREIYYEQRNKHDTPPNWSYSSEGDDTLAFALIGPAMYEHMSVEDCDPHVLSGLALWRMYRLLGSGLADGRMNFMGNELAHPDGLDLPRPANHFSMAKAFRRWNLADSPSLKFTQCELFDCCLNHWEGVFGWQSAAHLYVVKCDEEAQVVVLERGQCLFAFNFHPHNSYEGFHVGCMYNEPMRLFLDSDEKRFGGFGRLTPRTQHPATEAKDSRPHSVRVYLPSSTCAVYVRESVYCEKQPVIDATPVLSMDLEAYVDYRKADRSCKN
;
A
#
# COMPACT_ATOMS: atom_id res chain seq x y z
N GLU A 1 29.32 11.61 22.59
CA GLU A 1 30.23 10.65 23.25
C GLU A 1 29.94 9.26 22.70
N ARG A 2 30.91 8.34 22.67
CA ARG A 2 30.70 6.97 22.17
C ARG A 2 30.07 6.12 23.28
N HIS A 3 28.97 5.43 23.00
CA HIS A 3 28.30 4.54 23.93
C HIS A 3 29.16 3.29 24.19
N VAL A 4 29.15 2.84 25.44
CA VAL A 4 29.82 1.62 25.89
C VAL A 4 28.77 0.74 26.56
N PHE A 5 28.56 -0.46 26.01
CA PHE A 5 27.63 -1.45 26.55
C PHE A 5 28.02 -1.83 27.98
N ARG A 6 27.03 -1.84 28.88
CA ARG A 6 27.21 -2.15 30.31
C ARG A 6 26.59 -3.48 30.69
N PHE A 7 25.53 -3.89 30.00
CA PHE A 7 24.77 -5.08 30.34
C PHE A 7 25.10 -6.25 29.40
N PRO A 8 25.21 -7.48 29.92
CA PRO A 8 25.41 -8.65 29.08
C PRO A 8 24.11 -9.04 28.38
N ARG A 9 24.24 -9.74 27.26
CA ARG A 9 23.12 -10.36 26.54
C ARG A 9 22.31 -11.28 27.45
N PRO A 10 20.97 -11.19 27.45
CA PRO A 10 20.11 -12.09 28.20
C PRO A 10 20.32 -13.55 27.77
N ARG A 11 20.30 -14.46 28.74
CA ARG A 11 20.32 -15.90 28.49
C ARG A 11 18.91 -16.45 28.64
N VAL A 12 18.39 -17.02 27.57
CA VAL A 12 17.04 -17.61 27.54
C VAL A 12 17.18 -19.13 27.44
N PRO A 13 16.73 -19.89 28.46
CA PRO A 13 16.74 -21.34 28.42
C PRO A 13 15.96 -21.92 27.23
N ALA A 14 16.35 -23.09 26.75
CA ALA A 14 15.74 -23.72 25.56
C ALA A 14 14.28 -24.15 25.75
N ASP A 15 13.83 -24.27 27.00
CA ASP A 15 12.47 -24.59 27.42
C ASP A 15 11.57 -23.34 27.56
N VAL A 16 12.10 -22.14 27.34
CA VAL A 16 11.31 -20.90 27.30
C VAL A 16 11.02 -20.53 25.84
N ALA A 17 9.73 -20.40 25.51
CA ALA A 17 9.35 -19.99 24.16
C ALA A 17 9.58 -18.49 23.94
N PRO A 18 9.88 -18.07 22.70
CA PRO A 18 9.97 -16.66 22.36
C PRO A 18 8.59 -16.00 22.40
N ALA A 19 8.44 -15.00 23.26
CA ALA A 19 7.33 -14.05 23.27
C ALA A 19 7.87 -12.74 22.68
N ILE A 20 7.59 -12.52 21.40
CA ILE A 20 8.19 -11.46 20.59
C ILE A 20 7.25 -10.26 20.49
N TYR A 21 7.74 -9.09 20.89
CA TYR A 21 7.11 -7.81 20.61
C TYR A 21 7.72 -7.21 19.34
N GLU A 22 6.96 -7.16 18.26
CA GLU A 22 7.38 -6.56 16.99
C GLU A 22 7.06 -5.06 17.00
N ALA A 23 8.07 -4.22 16.75
CA ALA A 23 7.93 -2.77 16.86
C ALA A 23 8.53 -2.02 15.66
N HIS A 24 7.81 -1.00 15.21
CA HIS A 24 8.29 -0.02 14.23
C HIS A 24 8.52 1.32 14.94
N ILE A 25 9.77 1.68 15.19
CA ILE A 25 10.12 2.81 16.06
C ILE A 25 9.56 4.12 15.51
N GLY A 26 9.60 4.33 14.19
CA GLY A 26 9.12 5.57 13.57
C GLY A 26 7.64 5.86 13.80
N SER A 27 6.80 4.85 14.01
CA SER A 27 5.35 5.01 14.27
C SER A 27 4.96 4.71 15.72
N SER A 28 5.96 4.60 16.61
CA SER A 28 5.75 4.30 18.03
C SER A 28 5.40 5.54 18.87
N SER A 29 5.49 6.74 18.28
CA SER A 29 5.15 8.02 18.94
C SER A 29 3.74 7.98 19.53
N GLY A 30 3.60 8.54 20.75
CA GLY A 30 2.30 8.78 21.37
C GLY A 30 1.58 10.02 20.83
N GLU A 31 2.27 10.83 20.03
CA GLU A 31 1.80 12.10 19.48
C GLU A 31 1.61 12.00 17.97
N GLU A 32 0.46 12.50 17.50
CA GLU A 32 0.11 12.55 16.08
C GLU A 32 1.07 13.47 15.30
N GLY A 33 1.44 13.07 14.08
CA GLY A 33 2.26 13.91 13.20
C GLY A 33 3.78 13.86 13.44
N ARG A 34 4.26 13.10 14.44
CA ARG A 34 5.68 13.01 14.80
C ARG A 34 6.25 11.60 14.63
N VAL A 35 7.45 11.52 14.06
CA VAL A 35 8.22 10.26 13.97
C VAL A 35 8.80 9.93 15.36
N GLY A 36 8.60 8.70 15.82
CA GLY A 36 9.18 8.22 17.08
C GLY A 36 10.70 8.09 17.03
N THR A 37 11.36 8.23 18.18
CA THR A 37 12.83 8.22 18.29
C THR A 37 13.34 7.06 19.15
N PHE A 38 14.62 6.71 19.02
CA PHE A 38 15.26 5.70 19.87
C PHE A 38 15.15 6.04 21.36
N ILE A 39 15.36 7.31 21.73
CA ILE A 39 15.29 7.77 23.13
C ILE A 39 13.87 7.59 23.66
N GLU A 40 12.87 8.08 22.95
CA GLU A 40 11.47 7.98 23.35
C GLU A 40 11.03 6.53 23.52
N PHE A 41 11.39 5.67 22.56
CA PHE A 41 11.10 4.23 22.64
C PHE A 41 11.76 3.58 23.87
N THR A 42 13.01 3.95 24.14
CA THR A 42 13.80 3.44 25.27
C THR A 42 13.18 3.82 26.62
N GLU A 43 12.74 5.07 26.77
CA GLU A 43 12.22 5.60 28.02
C GLU A 43 10.76 5.20 28.28
N THR A 44 9.95 5.06 27.23
CA THR A 44 8.50 4.90 27.37
C THR A 44 8.00 3.48 27.10
N LEU A 45 8.51 2.82 26.06
CA LEU A 45 7.98 1.55 25.57
C LEU A 45 8.73 0.33 26.08
N LEU A 46 10.06 0.37 26.22
CA LEU A 46 10.80 -0.78 26.75
C LEU A 46 10.30 -1.26 28.13
N PRO A 47 10.05 -0.38 29.12
CA PRO A 47 9.49 -0.81 30.40
C PRO A 47 8.09 -1.43 30.24
N ARG A 48 7.25 -0.84 29.37
CA ARG A 48 5.91 -1.36 29.08
C ARG A 48 5.98 -2.77 28.50
N ILE A 49 6.84 -2.99 27.50
CA ILE A 49 7.04 -4.29 26.84
C ILE A 49 7.49 -5.35 27.85
N LYS A 50 8.43 -4.99 28.74
CA LYS A 50 8.88 -5.90 29.81
C LYS A 50 7.75 -6.26 30.77
N ASN A 51 6.98 -5.26 31.21
CA ASN A 51 5.87 -5.47 32.15
C ASN A 51 4.73 -6.30 31.56
N LEU A 52 4.49 -6.17 30.24
CA LEU A 52 3.58 -7.02 29.50
C LEU A 52 4.01 -8.50 29.48
N GLY A 53 5.24 -8.84 29.87
CA GLY A 53 5.73 -10.22 29.94
C GLY A 53 6.39 -10.72 28.66
N TYR A 54 6.66 -9.84 27.69
CA TYR A 54 7.47 -10.20 26.52
C TYR A 54 8.93 -10.42 26.93
N ASN A 55 9.61 -11.33 26.23
CA ASN A 55 11.02 -11.67 26.49
C ASN A 55 11.96 -11.33 25.33
N THR A 56 11.40 -10.96 24.18
CA THR A 56 12.14 -10.68 22.95
C THR A 56 11.51 -9.47 22.24
N LEU A 57 12.35 -8.55 21.78
CA LEU A 57 12.00 -7.40 20.98
C LEU A 57 12.47 -7.63 19.54
N LEU A 58 11.60 -7.41 18.56
CA LEU A 58 11.96 -7.43 17.14
C LEU A 58 11.76 -6.03 16.56
N LEU A 59 12.86 -5.40 16.18
CA LEU A 59 12.86 -4.04 15.65
C LEU A 59 12.82 -4.03 14.12
N LEU A 60 11.81 -3.34 13.59
CA LEU A 60 11.68 -3.00 12.18
C LEU A 60 12.27 -1.61 11.91
N ASP A 61 12.52 -1.29 10.65
CA ASP A 61 12.86 0.07 10.21
C ASP A 61 14.21 0.63 10.71
N VAL A 62 15.04 -0.21 11.33
CA VAL A 62 16.34 0.21 11.90
C VAL A 62 17.40 0.37 10.82
N VAL A 63 17.37 -0.45 9.77
CA VAL A 63 18.34 -0.36 8.67
C VAL A 63 17.92 0.77 7.74
N GLU A 64 18.88 1.61 7.32
CA GLU A 64 18.60 2.83 6.57
C GLU A 64 17.95 2.54 5.19
N HIS A 65 16.88 3.27 4.92
CA HIS A 65 16.03 3.16 3.75
C HIS A 65 15.51 4.56 3.39
N ALA A 66 15.36 4.87 2.09
CA ALA A 66 14.94 6.22 1.68
C ALA A 66 13.42 6.42 1.79
N ASP A 67 12.65 5.40 1.40
CA ASP A 67 11.19 5.44 1.43
C ASP A 67 10.66 4.99 2.79
N PHE A 68 10.22 5.95 3.62
CA PHE A 68 9.67 5.66 4.94
C PHE A 68 8.41 4.79 4.87
N ALA A 69 7.63 4.86 3.78
CA ALA A 69 6.45 4.02 3.61
C ALA A 69 6.80 2.56 3.28
N SER A 70 8.07 2.23 3.04
CA SER A 70 8.54 0.87 2.78
C SER A 70 8.65 0.00 4.04
N PHE A 71 8.44 0.54 5.24
CA PHE A 71 8.63 -0.18 6.52
C PHE A 71 10.04 -0.79 6.68
N GLY A 72 11.04 -0.17 6.07
CA GLY A 72 12.43 -0.66 6.09
C GLY A 72 12.73 -1.83 5.15
N LEU A 73 11.82 -2.19 4.23
CA LEU A 73 12.04 -3.29 3.28
C LEU A 73 12.96 -2.90 2.12
N TYR A 74 12.80 -1.69 1.58
CA TYR A 74 13.62 -1.18 0.48
C TYR A 74 14.87 -0.48 1.03
N VAL A 75 15.76 -1.28 1.60
CA VAL A 75 17.01 -0.83 2.20
C VAL A 75 17.90 -0.16 1.16
N THR A 76 18.41 1.03 1.47
CA THR A 76 19.40 1.74 0.64
C THR A 76 20.81 1.50 1.13
N ASN A 77 21.03 1.56 2.46
CA ASN A 77 22.34 1.45 3.08
C ASN A 77 22.35 0.37 4.17
N HIS A 78 22.76 -0.86 3.81
CA HIS A 78 22.64 -2.03 4.70
C HIS A 78 23.43 -1.95 6.02
N PHE A 79 24.47 -1.11 6.11
CA PHE A 79 25.30 -0.94 7.32
C PHE A 79 24.98 0.33 8.12
N ALA A 80 24.01 1.13 7.66
CA ALA A 80 23.63 2.37 8.32
C ALA A 80 22.39 2.16 9.19
N VAL A 81 22.41 2.77 10.38
CA VAL A 81 21.24 2.93 11.23
C VAL A 81 20.38 4.05 10.64
N CYS A 82 19.06 3.85 10.57
CA CYS A 82 18.10 4.82 10.06
C CYS A 82 18.21 6.15 10.81
N SER A 83 18.70 7.16 10.10
CA SER A 83 19.00 8.48 10.65
C SER A 83 17.76 9.26 11.12
N ARG A 84 16.56 8.89 10.64
CA ARG A 84 15.28 9.50 11.06
C ARG A 84 14.94 9.21 12.52
N LEU A 85 15.40 8.07 13.05
CA LEU A 85 15.06 7.59 14.39
C LEU A 85 16.00 8.12 15.48
N GLY A 86 17.19 8.59 15.09
CA GLY A 86 18.21 9.10 15.98
C GLY A 86 19.62 8.70 15.55
N THR A 87 20.55 8.78 16.50
CA THR A 87 21.97 8.47 16.27
C THR A 87 22.30 6.99 16.54
N VAL A 88 23.43 6.54 15.99
CA VAL A 88 24.00 5.20 16.25
C VAL A 88 24.19 4.94 17.75
N GLU A 89 24.60 5.95 18.51
CA GLU A 89 24.87 5.82 19.94
C GLU A 89 23.56 5.72 20.76
N GLU A 90 22.51 6.42 20.34
CA GLU A 90 21.16 6.28 20.92
C GLU A 90 20.58 4.90 20.66
N PHE A 91 20.82 4.33 19.46
CA PHE A 91 20.42 2.95 19.17
C PHE A 91 21.17 1.95 20.06
N LYS A 92 22.48 2.11 20.26
CA LYS A 92 23.24 1.26 21.21
C LYS A 92 22.71 1.37 22.63
N ALA A 93 22.35 2.57 23.08
CA ALA A 93 21.76 2.78 24.40
C ALA A 93 20.40 2.08 24.55
N LEU A 94 19.57 2.05 23.50
CA LEU A 94 18.33 1.28 23.46
C LEU A 94 18.58 -0.21 23.68
N ILE A 95 19.53 -0.80 22.95
CA ILE A 95 19.86 -2.23 23.09
C ILE A 95 20.39 -2.54 24.50
N ASP A 96 21.31 -1.72 25.01
CA ASP A 96 21.89 -1.88 26.36
C ASP A 96 20.81 -1.80 27.45
N LYS A 97 19.82 -0.91 27.30
CA LYS A 97 18.67 -0.81 28.21
C LYS A 97 17.73 -2.01 28.09
N ALA A 98 17.48 -2.50 26.88
CA ALA A 98 16.67 -3.71 26.68
C ALA A 98 17.32 -4.94 27.35
N HIS A 99 18.65 -5.08 27.21
CA HIS A 99 19.43 -6.12 27.91
C HIS A 99 19.37 -5.97 29.43
N ALA A 100 19.43 -4.74 29.96
CA ALA A 100 19.24 -4.47 31.39
C ALA A 100 17.88 -4.96 31.92
N LEU A 101 16.84 -4.95 31.08
CA LEU A 101 15.50 -5.47 31.39
C LEU A 101 15.36 -6.98 31.12
N GLY A 102 16.42 -7.64 30.65
CA GLY A 102 16.43 -9.05 30.29
C GLY A 102 15.66 -9.36 28.99
N LEU A 103 15.52 -8.39 28.09
CA LEU A 103 14.89 -8.57 26.78
C LEU A 103 15.95 -8.87 25.72
N ARG A 104 15.79 -9.97 24.98
CA ARG A 104 16.58 -10.17 23.75
C ARG A 104 16.16 -9.14 22.70
N VAL A 105 17.09 -8.68 21.88
CA VAL A 105 16.78 -7.76 20.77
C VAL A 105 17.21 -8.34 19.43
N LEU A 106 16.25 -8.47 18.53
CA LEU A 106 16.43 -8.87 17.14
C LEU A 106 16.17 -7.68 16.22
N ILE A 107 16.77 -7.73 15.04
CA ILE A 107 16.46 -6.79 13.95
C ILE A 107 15.87 -7.55 12.74
N SER A 108 15.04 -6.86 11.97
CA SER A 108 14.65 -7.32 10.65
C SER A 108 15.75 -6.97 9.62
N LEU A 109 16.20 -7.96 8.86
CA LEU A 109 17.20 -7.83 7.80
C LEU A 109 16.58 -8.21 6.44
N CYS A 110 16.61 -7.27 5.50
CA CYS A 110 16.24 -7.53 4.11
C CYS A 110 17.49 -7.88 3.29
N HIS A 111 17.74 -9.16 3.09
CA HIS A 111 18.85 -9.68 2.28
C HIS A 111 18.41 -10.34 0.97
N ALA A 112 17.11 -10.42 0.72
CA ALA A 112 16.58 -10.87 -0.56
C ALA A 112 16.79 -9.82 -1.67
N HIS A 113 16.64 -8.55 -1.32
CA HIS A 113 16.70 -7.44 -2.26
C HIS A 113 17.20 -6.14 -1.58
N SER A 114 17.49 -5.12 -2.39
CA SER A 114 17.86 -3.77 -1.99
C SER A 114 17.08 -2.75 -2.84
N SER A 115 16.94 -1.51 -2.39
CA SER A 115 16.29 -0.46 -3.18
C SER A 115 16.93 -0.29 -4.56
N LYS A 116 16.13 -0.04 -5.60
CA LYS A 116 16.64 0.29 -6.94
C LYS A 116 17.25 1.70 -7.03
N ASN A 117 17.22 2.48 -5.95
CA ASN A 117 17.70 3.85 -5.95
C ASN A 117 19.21 3.91 -6.26
N VAL A 118 19.57 4.78 -7.19
CA VAL A 118 20.93 4.91 -7.74
C VAL A 118 21.72 6.01 -7.02
N MET A 119 21.03 7.02 -6.48
CA MET A 119 21.70 8.19 -5.90
C MET A 119 22.15 7.97 -4.45
N ASP A 120 21.40 7.19 -3.69
CA ASP A 120 21.58 7.01 -2.24
C ASP A 120 21.62 5.54 -1.81
N GLY A 121 21.60 4.61 -2.78
CA GLY A 121 21.56 3.17 -2.58
C GLY A 121 22.48 2.39 -3.52
N LEU A 122 22.39 1.07 -3.47
CA LEU A 122 23.29 0.17 -4.22
C LEU A 122 22.92 0.02 -5.71
N GLY A 123 21.81 0.61 -6.17
CA GLY A 123 21.12 0.27 -7.42
C GLY A 123 22.02 0.15 -8.66
N CYS A 124 22.92 1.10 -8.89
CA CYS A 124 23.88 1.09 -10.01
C CYS A 124 25.21 1.74 -9.59
N ILE A 125 25.81 1.29 -8.48
CA ILE A 125 26.95 1.97 -7.85
C ILE A 125 28.18 2.14 -8.76
N ASP A 126 28.40 1.23 -9.71
CA ASP A 126 29.47 1.28 -10.71
C ASP A 126 28.98 1.64 -12.12
N GLY A 127 27.73 2.11 -12.23
CA GLY A 127 27.05 2.37 -13.49
C GLY A 127 26.46 1.11 -14.17
N GLY A 128 26.79 -0.09 -13.70
CA GLY A 128 26.23 -1.36 -14.17
C GLY A 128 24.98 -1.78 -13.39
N ASP A 129 24.13 -2.61 -14.01
CA ASP A 129 22.93 -3.16 -13.37
C ASP A 129 23.18 -4.47 -12.61
N ASN A 130 24.37 -5.05 -12.79
CA ASN A 130 24.69 -6.43 -12.45
C ASN A 130 25.84 -6.58 -11.44
N ASN A 131 26.18 -5.55 -10.68
CA ASN A 131 27.25 -5.64 -9.69
C ASN A 131 26.83 -6.56 -8.53
N TYR A 132 26.07 -6.04 -7.57
CA TYR A 132 25.53 -6.82 -6.45
C TYR A 132 24.33 -7.69 -6.84
N PHE A 133 23.70 -7.38 -7.98
CA PHE A 133 22.39 -7.89 -8.33
C PHE A 133 22.42 -8.84 -9.52
N VAL A 134 21.33 -9.58 -9.69
CA VAL A 134 21.05 -10.33 -10.92
C VAL A 134 20.85 -9.33 -12.06
N SER A 135 21.45 -9.59 -13.22
CA SER A 135 21.37 -8.69 -14.38
C SER A 135 20.00 -8.76 -15.07
N GLY A 136 19.60 -7.65 -15.70
CA GLY A 136 18.41 -7.59 -16.54
C GLY A 136 17.07 -7.64 -15.78
N PRO A 137 15.96 -7.85 -16.49
CA PRO A 137 14.61 -7.76 -15.92
C PRO A 137 14.34 -8.75 -14.77
N SER A 138 15.03 -9.90 -14.75
CA SER A 138 14.92 -10.90 -13.68
C SER A 138 15.51 -10.44 -12.34
N GLY A 139 16.34 -9.39 -12.35
CA GLY A 139 16.94 -8.84 -11.14
C GLY A 139 16.17 -7.68 -10.51
N VAL A 140 14.98 -7.34 -11.02
CA VAL A 140 14.20 -6.19 -10.56
C VAL A 140 12.80 -6.62 -10.15
N VAL A 141 12.36 -6.24 -8.95
CA VAL A 141 10.97 -6.41 -8.50
C VAL A 141 10.48 -5.13 -7.86
N GLU A 142 9.34 -4.63 -8.35
CA GLU A 142 8.71 -3.41 -7.83
C GLU A 142 9.74 -2.25 -7.73
N GLU A 143 10.09 -1.83 -6.51
CA GLU A 143 11.04 -0.76 -6.20
C GLU A 143 12.43 -1.29 -5.78
N ALA A 144 12.72 -2.57 -6.03
CA ALA A 144 13.91 -3.26 -5.52
C ALA A 144 14.70 -4.03 -6.59
N LYS A 145 15.99 -4.26 -6.30
CA LYS A 145 16.91 -5.14 -7.03
C LYS A 145 17.30 -6.34 -6.20
N VAL A 146 17.32 -7.52 -6.82
CA VAL A 146 17.52 -8.82 -6.17
C VAL A 146 19.01 -9.17 -6.13
N PHE A 147 19.50 -9.58 -4.96
CA PHE A 147 20.91 -9.94 -4.80
C PHE A 147 21.26 -11.21 -5.58
N ASP A 148 22.46 -11.23 -6.17
CA ASP A 148 23.00 -12.43 -6.82
C ASP A 148 23.89 -13.20 -5.85
N PHE A 149 23.29 -14.19 -5.18
CA PHE A 149 23.98 -15.05 -4.21
C PHE A 149 25.06 -15.94 -4.82
N SER A 150 25.16 -16.04 -6.16
CA SER A 150 26.26 -16.79 -6.80
C SER A 150 27.60 -16.06 -6.70
N LYS A 151 27.60 -14.76 -6.42
CA LYS A 151 28.79 -13.91 -6.36
C LYS A 151 29.41 -13.91 -4.97
N THR A 152 30.71 -14.21 -4.90
CA THR A 152 31.46 -14.26 -3.64
C THR A 152 31.42 -12.94 -2.87
N GLU A 153 31.53 -11.79 -3.55
CA GLU A 153 31.52 -10.49 -2.88
C GLU A 153 30.14 -10.08 -2.36
N VAL A 154 29.06 -10.55 -2.99
CA VAL A 154 27.69 -10.39 -2.47
C VAL A 154 27.54 -11.19 -1.18
N VAL A 155 27.96 -12.47 -1.19
CA VAL A 155 27.96 -13.31 0.01
C VAL A 155 28.82 -12.70 1.12
N ARG A 156 30.02 -12.18 0.79
CA ARG A 156 30.88 -11.48 1.74
C ARG A 156 30.17 -10.26 2.34
N PHE A 157 29.56 -9.42 1.49
CA PHE A 157 28.85 -8.22 1.91
C PHE A 157 27.73 -8.55 2.90
N LEU A 158 26.85 -9.49 2.54
CA LEU A 158 25.70 -9.87 3.36
C LEU A 158 26.08 -10.62 4.65
N LEU A 159 27.09 -11.50 4.62
CA LEU A 159 27.58 -12.16 5.84
C LEU A 159 28.29 -11.18 6.77
N SER A 160 29.08 -10.26 6.21
CA SER A 160 29.70 -9.18 7.00
C SER A 160 28.65 -8.27 7.62
N ASN A 161 27.50 -8.08 6.95
CA ASN A 161 26.39 -7.32 7.48
C ASN A 161 25.80 -7.96 8.75
N ILE A 162 25.58 -9.29 8.72
CA ILE A 162 25.18 -10.04 9.92
C ILE A 162 26.20 -9.86 11.03
N THR A 163 27.50 -10.07 10.75
CA THR A 163 28.54 -9.89 11.76
C THR A 163 28.55 -8.48 12.34
N TYR A 164 28.42 -7.45 11.50
CA TYR A 164 28.38 -6.05 11.92
C TYR A 164 27.25 -5.79 12.92
N TRP A 165 26.01 -6.15 12.55
CA TRP A 165 24.85 -5.94 13.42
C TRP A 165 24.95 -6.70 14.74
N ILE A 166 25.39 -7.97 14.70
CA ILE A 166 25.51 -8.81 15.89
C ILE A 166 26.64 -8.31 16.81
N THR A 167 27.80 -7.91 16.27
CA THR A 167 28.99 -7.59 17.08
C THR A 167 29.05 -6.13 17.53
N GLU A 168 28.76 -5.17 16.65
CA GLU A 168 28.86 -3.73 16.95
C GLU A 168 27.71 -3.25 17.84
N PHE A 169 26.51 -3.82 17.66
CA PHE A 169 25.31 -3.44 18.40
C PHE A 169 24.86 -4.46 19.45
N GLN A 170 25.60 -5.56 19.62
CA GLN A 170 25.29 -6.63 20.58
C GLN A 170 23.90 -7.30 20.36
N LEU A 171 23.39 -7.31 19.13
CA LEU A 171 22.08 -7.90 18.82
C LEU A 171 22.05 -9.43 18.98
N ASP A 172 20.93 -9.96 19.45
CA ASP A 172 20.72 -11.36 19.84
C ASP A 172 20.29 -12.26 18.67
N GLY A 173 20.24 -11.71 17.46
CA GLY A 173 19.90 -12.42 16.25
C GLY A 173 19.12 -11.54 15.27
N PHE A 174 18.39 -12.19 14.36
CA PHE A 174 17.71 -11.50 13.27
C PHE A 174 16.45 -12.24 12.82
N ARG A 175 15.54 -11.50 12.20
CA ARG A 175 14.56 -12.02 11.26
C ARG A 175 15.03 -11.72 9.84
N LEU A 176 15.13 -12.74 8.99
CA LEU A 176 15.37 -12.53 7.56
C LEU A 176 14.04 -12.38 6.83
N GLU A 177 13.90 -11.25 6.13
CA GLU A 177 12.74 -10.93 5.28
C GLU A 177 12.94 -11.48 3.86
N GLY A 178 11.83 -11.82 3.19
CA GLY A 178 11.85 -12.17 1.77
C GLY A 178 12.54 -13.51 1.48
N VAL A 179 12.58 -14.44 2.44
CA VAL A 179 13.19 -15.77 2.27
C VAL A 179 12.67 -16.51 1.03
N PRO A 180 11.37 -16.49 0.67
CA PRO A 180 10.89 -17.14 -0.55
C PRO A 180 11.58 -16.66 -1.83
N TRP A 181 12.00 -15.39 -1.87
CA TRP A 181 12.65 -14.77 -3.02
C TRP A 181 14.13 -15.14 -3.13
N MET A 182 14.69 -15.63 -2.03
CA MET A 182 16.03 -16.19 -1.98
C MET A 182 16.01 -17.67 -2.36
N LEU A 183 14.91 -18.36 -2.07
CA LEU A 183 14.73 -19.78 -2.37
C LEU A 183 14.33 -20.02 -3.82
N TYR A 184 13.50 -19.17 -4.43
CA TYR A 184 12.89 -19.46 -5.74
C TYR A 184 13.09 -18.35 -6.78
N ASP A 185 13.25 -18.74 -8.05
CA ASP A 185 13.19 -17.80 -9.17
C ASP A 185 11.81 -17.12 -9.23
N GLN A 186 11.82 -15.84 -9.58
CA GLN A 186 10.72 -14.90 -9.41
C GLN A 186 9.52 -15.19 -10.30
N ARG A 187 9.73 -15.94 -11.39
CA ARG A 187 8.66 -16.41 -12.27
C ARG A 187 7.81 -17.50 -11.61
N SER A 188 8.31 -18.11 -10.53
CA SER A 188 7.77 -19.33 -9.92
C SER A 188 7.11 -19.10 -8.56
N VAL A 189 7.41 -17.97 -7.90
CA VAL A 189 6.89 -17.58 -6.56
C VAL A 189 5.36 -17.43 -6.51
N LEU A 190 4.65 -17.56 -7.64
CA LEU A 190 3.19 -17.46 -7.72
C LEU A 190 2.44 -18.80 -7.60
N ARG A 191 3.12 -19.95 -7.50
CA ARG A 191 2.44 -21.23 -7.24
C ARG A 191 2.61 -21.60 -5.77
N GLN A 192 1.52 -21.61 -4.99
CA GLN A 192 1.54 -22.31 -3.71
C GLN A 192 1.68 -23.81 -4.00
N PRO A 193 2.77 -24.45 -3.56
CA PRO A 193 2.88 -25.90 -3.59
C PRO A 193 1.78 -26.52 -2.73
N ASP A 194 1.23 -27.65 -3.14
CA ASP A 194 0.54 -28.53 -2.21
C ASP A 194 1.56 -28.98 -1.13
N LEU A 195 1.23 -28.87 0.17
CA LEU A 195 2.07 -29.36 1.26
C LEU A 195 2.40 -30.86 1.13
N TYR A 196 1.60 -31.60 0.36
CA TYR A 196 1.80 -33.01 0.06
C TYR A 196 2.57 -33.27 -1.24
N ASP A 197 2.89 -32.24 -2.02
CA ASP A 197 3.69 -32.35 -3.25
C ASP A 197 5.06 -31.65 -3.11
N TYR A 198 6.06 -32.46 -2.77
CA TYR A 198 7.43 -32.00 -2.59
C TYR A 198 8.10 -31.58 -3.91
N SER A 199 7.54 -31.96 -5.07
CA SER A 199 8.10 -31.63 -6.39
C SER A 199 8.01 -30.14 -6.70
N ALA A 200 7.04 -29.44 -6.10
CA ALA A 200 6.87 -28.00 -6.23
C ALA A 200 7.88 -27.21 -5.36
N TYR A 201 8.37 -27.79 -4.24
CA TYR A 201 9.42 -27.19 -3.42
C TYR A 201 10.83 -27.47 -3.95
N LEU A 202 11.06 -28.68 -4.46
CA LEU A 202 12.34 -29.17 -4.98
C LEU A 202 12.34 -29.15 -6.52
N SER A 203 11.93 -28.02 -7.09
CA SER A 203 11.80 -27.83 -8.53
C SER A 203 13.12 -27.33 -9.14
N ARG A 204 13.14 -27.16 -10.48
CA ARG A 204 14.25 -26.50 -11.17
C ARG A 204 14.37 -25.01 -10.81
N ASP A 205 13.35 -24.44 -10.19
CA ASP A 205 13.29 -23.03 -9.84
C ASP A 205 13.92 -22.73 -8.48
N LEU A 206 14.30 -23.78 -7.73
CA LEU A 206 15.02 -23.65 -6.46
C LEU A 206 16.44 -23.09 -6.69
N CYS A 207 16.73 -21.95 -6.07
CA CYS A 207 17.99 -21.25 -6.14
C CYS A 207 19.01 -21.86 -5.16
N ALA A 208 19.91 -22.71 -5.68
CA ALA A 208 20.93 -23.38 -4.87
C ALA A 208 21.88 -22.40 -4.14
N SER A 209 22.22 -21.26 -4.76
CA SER A 209 23.08 -20.24 -4.14
C SER A 209 22.37 -19.51 -2.99
N GLY A 210 21.06 -19.27 -3.11
CA GLY A 210 20.25 -18.72 -2.01
C GLY A 210 20.13 -19.68 -0.84
N VAL A 211 19.87 -20.97 -1.09
CA VAL A 211 19.87 -22.04 -0.07
C VAL A 211 21.21 -22.11 0.68
N LEU A 212 22.32 -22.03 -0.06
CA LEU A 212 23.66 -22.02 0.52
C LEU A 212 23.88 -20.78 1.39
N TYR A 213 23.52 -19.59 0.90
CA TYR A 213 23.64 -18.35 1.65
C TYR A 213 22.86 -18.40 2.97
N LEU A 214 21.60 -18.86 2.95
CA LEU A 214 20.78 -19.01 4.16
C LEU A 214 21.43 -19.94 5.18
N SER A 215 21.98 -21.07 4.73
CA SER A 215 22.69 -22.01 5.59
C SER A 215 23.97 -21.39 6.18
N LEU A 216 24.72 -20.62 5.38
CA LEU A 216 25.91 -19.90 5.82
C LEU A 216 25.57 -18.81 6.85
N ALA A 217 24.49 -18.06 6.65
CA ALA A 217 24.03 -17.02 7.57
C ALA A 217 23.73 -17.59 8.96
N ASN A 218 23.01 -18.72 9.03
CA ASN A 218 22.70 -19.38 10.29
C ASN A 218 23.92 -20.08 10.92
N SER A 219 24.81 -20.65 10.11
CA SER A 219 26.09 -21.20 10.59
C SER A 219 26.97 -20.11 11.20
N LEU A 220 27.04 -18.95 10.55
CA LEU A 220 27.75 -17.77 11.04
C LEU A 220 27.16 -17.29 12.37
N LEU A 221 25.84 -17.13 12.47
CA LEU A 221 25.20 -16.75 13.74
C LEU A 221 25.53 -17.74 14.87
N SER A 222 25.51 -19.04 14.57
CA SER A 222 25.88 -20.11 15.51
C SER A 222 27.34 -20.02 15.98
N SER A 223 28.23 -19.49 15.15
CA SER A 223 29.64 -19.30 15.49
C SER A 223 29.89 -18.04 16.31
N LEU A 224 29.02 -17.02 16.17
CA LEU A 224 29.13 -15.74 16.87
C LEU A 224 28.53 -15.80 18.26
N LEU A 225 27.44 -16.56 18.44
CA LEU A 225 26.64 -16.57 19.67
C LEU A 225 26.33 -18.00 20.13
N PRO A 226 26.29 -18.25 21.45
CA PRO A 226 25.84 -19.53 21.99
C PRO A 226 24.32 -19.71 21.80
N ALA A 227 23.86 -20.97 21.88
CA ALA A 227 22.48 -21.33 21.60
C ALA A 227 21.44 -20.67 22.54
N ASP A 228 21.80 -20.38 23.79
CA ASP A 228 20.95 -19.74 24.79
C ASP A 228 20.88 -18.20 24.67
N GLN A 229 21.63 -17.62 23.73
CA GLN A 229 21.65 -16.17 23.48
C GLN A 229 21.24 -15.79 22.06
N ARG A 230 21.06 -16.77 21.17
CA ARG A 230 20.75 -16.51 19.75
C ARG A 230 19.31 -16.85 19.40
N LEU A 231 18.77 -16.13 18.43
CA LEU A 231 17.48 -16.44 17.82
C LEU A 231 17.45 -15.99 16.36
N SER A 232 17.26 -16.94 15.44
CA SER A 232 17.12 -16.71 14.01
C SER A 232 15.71 -17.05 13.55
N ILE A 233 15.08 -16.12 12.82
CA ILE A 233 13.70 -16.25 12.34
C ILE A 233 13.68 -16.11 10.82
N ALA A 234 12.98 -17.01 10.14
CA ALA A 234 12.70 -16.90 8.71
C ALA A 234 11.27 -16.40 8.46
N GLN A 235 11.12 -15.28 7.74
CA GLN A 235 9.84 -14.88 7.15
C GLN A 235 9.65 -15.66 5.84
N GLU A 236 9.05 -16.85 5.95
CA GLU A 236 8.96 -17.84 4.86
C GLU A 236 7.56 -18.48 4.82
N CYS A 237 6.79 -18.10 3.81
CA CYS A 237 5.38 -18.45 3.68
C CYS A 237 5.08 -19.60 2.72
N THR A 238 6.06 -20.11 1.97
CA THR A 238 5.84 -21.19 0.99
C THR A 238 5.69 -22.54 1.67
N GLY A 239 6.33 -22.76 2.82
CA GLY A 239 6.33 -24.06 3.50
C GLY A 239 7.59 -24.89 3.25
N TYR A 240 8.72 -24.27 2.90
CA TYR A 240 9.95 -24.98 2.54
C TYR A 240 10.32 -26.04 3.59
N PRO A 241 10.46 -27.32 3.21
CA PRO A 241 10.75 -28.38 4.16
C PRO A 241 12.18 -28.27 4.67
N THR A 242 12.40 -28.60 5.94
CA THR A 242 13.71 -28.58 6.63
C THR A 242 14.30 -27.20 6.90
N LEU A 243 13.52 -26.13 6.72
CA LEU A 243 13.95 -24.74 6.94
C LEU A 243 14.52 -24.55 8.36
N CYS A 244 13.81 -25.07 9.36
CA CYS A 244 14.20 -24.94 10.78
C CYS A 244 14.95 -26.17 11.32
N ARG A 245 15.48 -27.03 10.44
CA ARG A 245 16.26 -28.21 10.85
C ARG A 245 17.75 -27.86 10.96
N PRO A 246 18.52 -28.54 11.83
CA PRO A 246 19.97 -28.34 11.91
C PRO A 246 20.67 -28.57 10.57
N ILE A 247 21.70 -27.77 10.30
CA ILE A 247 22.50 -27.88 9.06
C ILE A 247 23.16 -29.26 8.94
N SER A 248 23.56 -29.86 10.06
CA SER A 248 24.11 -31.23 10.10
C SER A 248 23.12 -32.32 9.66
N GLN A 249 21.83 -32.01 9.60
CA GLN A 249 20.77 -32.90 9.13
C GLN A 249 20.25 -32.51 7.73
N GLY A 250 20.92 -31.58 7.04
CA GLY A 250 20.52 -31.07 5.73
C GLY A 250 19.47 -29.95 5.77
N GLY A 251 19.19 -29.34 6.93
CA GLY A 251 18.34 -28.17 7.04
C GLY A 251 19.08 -26.84 6.85
N LEU A 252 18.34 -25.72 6.90
CA LEU A 252 18.93 -24.37 6.72
C LEU A 252 19.37 -23.71 8.04
N GLY A 253 19.06 -24.32 9.18
CA GLY A 253 19.57 -23.90 10.49
C GLY A 253 18.84 -22.75 11.17
N PHE A 254 17.66 -22.34 10.68
CA PHE A 254 16.82 -21.37 11.38
C PHE A 254 16.25 -21.96 12.68
N ASP A 255 16.05 -21.13 13.71
CA ASP A 255 15.44 -21.56 14.96
C ASP A 255 13.91 -21.62 14.85
N TYR A 256 13.31 -20.66 14.14
CA TYR A 256 11.86 -20.56 13.93
C TYR A 256 11.52 -20.07 12.52
N ARG A 257 10.37 -20.52 12.01
CA ARG A 257 9.68 -19.92 10.87
C ARG A 257 8.47 -19.11 11.31
N LEU A 258 8.20 -18.00 10.64
CA LEU A 258 6.97 -17.25 10.81
C LEU A 258 5.86 -17.87 9.95
N ASP A 259 4.72 -18.17 10.55
CA ASP A 259 3.53 -18.63 9.85
C ASP A 259 2.40 -17.59 9.96
N SER A 260 2.03 -17.02 8.80
CA SER A 260 0.95 -16.04 8.66
C SER A 260 -0.38 -16.67 8.19
N SER A 261 -0.45 -17.99 8.02
CA SER A 261 -1.61 -18.72 7.47
C SER A 261 -2.88 -18.59 8.33
N LEU A 262 -2.76 -18.82 9.64
CA LEU A 262 -3.04 -17.80 10.66
C LEU A 262 -4.08 -16.73 10.32
N ASN A 263 -3.51 -15.55 10.42
CA ASN A 263 -4.07 -14.26 10.17
C ASN A 263 -4.85 -14.22 8.84
N GLN A 264 -4.28 -14.77 7.76
CA GLN A 264 -4.92 -14.79 6.45
C GLN A 264 -6.25 -15.56 6.44
N SER A 265 -6.29 -16.73 7.09
CA SER A 265 -7.49 -17.57 7.17
C SER A 265 -8.57 -16.91 8.03
N LEU A 266 -8.15 -16.30 9.14
CA LEU A 266 -9.05 -15.54 10.01
C LEU A 266 -9.67 -14.34 9.27
N ARG A 267 -8.87 -13.56 8.54
CA ARG A 267 -9.37 -12.41 7.77
C ARG A 267 -10.31 -12.82 6.64
N ARG A 268 -10.00 -13.91 5.92
CA ARG A 268 -10.91 -14.47 4.92
C ARG A 268 -12.26 -14.82 5.53
N LEU A 269 -12.24 -15.46 6.69
CA LEU A 269 -13.47 -15.85 7.39
C LEU A 269 -14.27 -14.63 7.81
N ILE A 270 -13.64 -13.62 8.44
CA ILE A 270 -14.31 -12.38 8.83
C ILE A 270 -14.98 -11.68 7.63
N ARG A 271 -14.29 -11.61 6.47
CA ARG A 271 -14.85 -11.02 5.24
C ARG A 271 -16.00 -11.83 4.66
N GLN A 272 -15.86 -13.15 4.59
CA GLN A 272 -16.87 -14.04 3.99
C GLN A 272 -18.13 -14.16 4.84
N SER A 273 -18.00 -14.17 6.17
CA SER A 273 -19.12 -14.29 7.09
C SER A 273 -19.93 -12.98 7.25
N GLY A 274 -19.48 -11.88 6.65
CA GLY A 274 -20.24 -10.64 6.48
C GLY A 274 -21.02 -10.17 7.70
N HIS A 275 -20.39 -10.09 8.89
CA HIS A 275 -21.01 -9.72 10.19
C HIS A 275 -22.36 -10.42 10.52
N ARG A 276 -22.76 -11.46 9.77
CA ARG A 276 -24.09 -12.08 9.84
C ARG A 276 -23.96 -13.60 9.82
N GLN A 277 -24.29 -14.15 10.99
CA GLN A 277 -24.76 -15.52 11.26
C GLN A 277 -23.71 -16.64 11.43
N GLY A 278 -23.39 -16.91 12.70
CA GLY A 278 -23.79 -18.17 13.35
C GLY A 278 -22.93 -19.43 13.16
N ARG A 279 -22.04 -19.49 12.15
CA ARG A 279 -21.11 -20.62 11.99
C ARG A 279 -19.70 -20.14 11.67
N TRP A 280 -18.93 -19.88 12.72
CA TRP A 280 -17.47 -19.82 12.63
C TRP A 280 -16.97 -21.19 12.16
N MET A 281 -16.33 -21.26 10.99
CA MET A 281 -15.72 -22.48 10.45
C MET A 281 -14.48 -22.86 11.26
N THR A 282 -14.70 -23.30 12.50
CA THR A 282 -13.66 -23.62 13.50
C THR A 282 -12.68 -24.67 13.00
N ALA A 283 -13.15 -25.66 12.25
CA ALA A 283 -12.30 -26.70 11.67
C ALA A 283 -11.31 -26.15 10.63
N GLN A 284 -11.71 -25.17 9.82
CA GLN A 284 -10.81 -24.58 8.81
C GLN A 284 -9.71 -23.75 9.47
N VAL A 285 -10.06 -22.94 10.47
CA VAL A 285 -9.09 -22.15 11.25
C VAL A 285 -8.14 -23.08 12.00
N LEU A 286 -8.68 -24.14 12.63
CA LEU A 286 -7.87 -25.13 13.32
C LEU A 286 -6.96 -25.90 12.36
N TRP A 287 -7.44 -26.28 11.17
CA TRP A 287 -6.64 -26.97 10.17
C TRP A 287 -5.51 -26.09 9.64
N ALA A 288 -5.79 -24.81 9.38
CA ALA A 288 -4.74 -23.85 9.01
C ALA A 288 -3.65 -23.74 10.10
N LEU A 289 -4.03 -23.82 11.38
CA LEU A 289 -3.13 -23.72 12.52
C LEU A 289 -2.37 -25.00 12.87
N ALA A 290 -3.04 -26.15 12.72
CA ALA A 290 -2.55 -27.46 13.15
C ALA A 290 -1.78 -28.21 12.06
N SER A 291 -1.92 -27.82 10.79
CA SER A 291 -1.19 -28.39 9.65
C SER A 291 0.30 -28.03 9.60
N LYS A 292 0.90 -27.61 10.72
CA LYS A 292 2.33 -27.32 10.81
C LYS A 292 3.17 -28.61 10.79
N PRO A 293 4.39 -28.59 10.21
CA PRO A 293 5.30 -29.73 10.30
C PRO A 293 5.72 -29.99 11.76
N ASN A 294 5.42 -31.18 12.30
CA ASN A 294 5.77 -31.56 13.68
C ASN A 294 7.27 -31.57 14.00
N THR A 295 8.14 -31.42 13.00
CA THR A 295 9.60 -31.49 13.14
C THR A 295 10.28 -30.12 13.16
N GLU A 296 9.52 -29.03 13.00
CA GLU A 296 10.00 -27.66 12.93
C GLU A 296 9.21 -26.76 13.88
N LYS A 297 9.87 -25.71 14.39
CA LYS A 297 9.24 -24.76 15.31
C LYS A 297 8.62 -23.59 14.54
N VAL A 298 7.39 -23.25 14.91
CA VAL A 298 6.62 -22.20 14.26
C VAL A 298 6.30 -21.06 15.23
N LEU A 299 6.58 -19.84 14.79
CA LEU A 299 6.07 -18.60 15.37
C LEU A 299 4.76 -18.24 14.71
N VAL A 300 3.72 -18.01 15.51
CA VAL A 300 2.43 -17.54 15.03
C VAL A 300 2.23 -16.09 15.44
N SER A 301 1.71 -15.31 14.49
CA SER A 301 1.13 -14.01 14.77
C SER A 301 -0.34 -14.01 14.38
N VAL A 302 -1.21 -13.60 15.31
CA VAL A 302 -2.63 -13.35 14.98
C VAL A 302 -2.74 -12.07 14.14
N GLU A 303 -1.85 -11.11 14.37
CA GLU A 303 -1.73 -9.84 13.67
C GLU A 303 -0.27 -9.39 13.63
N ASP A 304 0.34 -9.38 12.46
CA ASP A 304 1.72 -8.97 12.22
C ASP A 304 1.79 -7.61 11.49
N ALA A 305 2.99 -7.03 11.44
CA ALA A 305 3.22 -5.84 10.64
C ALA A 305 2.85 -6.05 9.15
N ASP A 306 3.01 -7.27 8.60
CA ASP A 306 2.62 -7.60 7.22
C ASP A 306 1.14 -7.32 6.94
N THR A 307 0.25 -7.51 7.91
CA THR A 307 -1.16 -7.11 7.76
C THR A 307 -1.42 -5.61 7.74
N THR A 308 -0.48 -4.80 8.19
CA THR A 308 -0.52 -3.34 7.99
C THR A 308 0.28 -2.89 6.75
N ARG A 309 0.91 -3.83 6.01
CA ARG A 309 1.79 -3.54 4.88
C ARG A 309 1.07 -3.67 3.52
N PHE A 310 1.62 -2.96 2.54
CA PHE A 310 1.28 -3.10 1.13
C PHE A 310 2.28 -4.05 0.47
N CYS A 311 1.84 -5.18 -0.07
CA CYS A 311 2.58 -5.83 -1.18
C CYS A 311 1.96 -5.37 -2.51
N ARG A 312 2.63 -5.39 -3.67
CA ARG A 312 2.05 -4.95 -4.95
C ARG A 312 2.19 -6.00 -6.04
N ARG A 313 1.19 -6.89 -6.20
CA ARG A 313 1.20 -7.91 -7.26
C ARG A 313 1.19 -7.29 -8.66
N ARG A 314 2.05 -7.78 -9.57
CA ARG A 314 2.02 -7.46 -11.01
C ARG A 314 0.63 -7.70 -11.63
N LEU A 315 0.08 -6.67 -12.28
CA LEU A 315 -1.20 -6.73 -13.00
C LEU A 315 -1.00 -6.94 -14.51
N LYS A 316 -1.97 -7.60 -15.16
CA LYS A 316 -2.11 -7.67 -16.63
C LYS A 316 -3.19 -6.72 -17.11
N ILE A 317 -2.79 -5.71 -17.88
CA ILE A 317 -3.62 -4.56 -18.21
C ILE A 317 -3.75 -4.41 -19.74
N ALA A 318 -4.98 -4.37 -20.23
CA ALA A 318 -5.34 -4.02 -21.60
C ALA A 318 -5.83 -2.56 -21.65
N LEU A 319 -5.15 -1.71 -22.40
CA LEU A 319 -5.52 -0.32 -22.67
C LEU A 319 -6.13 -0.21 -24.06
N PHE A 320 -7.31 0.40 -24.18
CA PHE A 320 -7.98 0.67 -25.46
C PHE A 320 -7.96 2.16 -25.77
N ALA A 321 -7.42 2.54 -26.92
CA ALA A 321 -7.33 3.93 -27.33
C ALA A 321 -7.39 4.13 -28.84
N TRP A 322 -7.94 5.27 -29.26
CA TRP A 322 -7.93 5.69 -30.67
C TRP A 322 -6.54 6.12 -31.15
N GLU A 323 -5.68 6.59 -30.25
CA GLU A 323 -4.42 7.23 -30.58
C GLU A 323 -3.31 6.97 -29.55
N SER A 324 -2.05 6.98 -30.02
CA SER A 324 -0.82 6.84 -29.23
C SER A 324 0.33 7.59 -29.92
N LEU A 325 1.37 7.99 -29.17
CA LEU A 325 2.57 8.60 -29.72
C LEU A 325 3.39 7.65 -30.59
N HIS A 326 3.24 6.33 -30.42
CA HIS A 326 4.01 5.33 -31.15
C HIS A 326 3.36 4.89 -32.47
N THR A 327 2.09 5.24 -32.70
CA THR A 327 1.36 4.91 -33.92
C THR A 327 0.85 6.18 -34.60
N HIS A 328 -0.34 6.65 -34.23
CA HIS A 328 -0.93 7.89 -34.72
C HIS A 328 -1.25 8.83 -33.57
N ALA A 329 -0.56 9.97 -33.50
CA ALA A 329 -0.86 11.06 -32.56
C ALA A 329 -1.71 12.14 -33.24
N VAL A 330 -2.92 12.38 -32.75
CA VAL A 330 -3.85 13.43 -33.22
C VAL A 330 -4.03 14.52 -32.14
N GLY A 331 -4.02 14.16 -30.86
CA GLY A 331 -4.27 15.09 -29.75
C GLY A 331 -3.81 14.57 -28.40
N GLY A 332 -4.26 15.23 -27.33
CA GLY A 332 -3.79 15.03 -25.96
C GLY A 332 -4.07 13.66 -25.34
N VAL A 333 -4.90 12.81 -25.96
CA VAL A 333 -5.10 11.43 -25.49
C VAL A 333 -3.89 10.55 -25.87
N ALA A 334 -3.25 10.82 -27.01
CA ALA A 334 -2.05 10.07 -27.44
C ALA A 334 -0.90 10.11 -26.42
N PRO A 335 -0.44 11.28 -25.92
CA PRO A 335 0.56 11.32 -24.87
C PRO A 335 0.04 10.73 -23.56
N HIS A 336 -1.26 10.90 -23.22
CA HIS A 336 -1.81 10.32 -22.01
C HIS A 336 -1.70 8.81 -21.97
N VAL A 337 -2.23 8.12 -22.98
CA VAL A 337 -2.25 6.66 -23.03
C VAL A 337 -0.82 6.10 -23.07
N THR A 338 0.03 6.72 -23.89
CA THR A 338 1.42 6.27 -24.08
C THR A 338 2.23 6.38 -22.80
N GLU A 339 2.19 7.53 -22.15
CA GLU A 339 3.02 7.80 -20.99
C GLU A 339 2.44 7.15 -19.72
N LEU A 340 1.12 7.01 -19.62
CA LEU A 340 0.46 6.20 -18.58
C LEU A 340 0.86 4.73 -18.71
N ALA A 341 0.80 4.16 -19.92
CA ALA A 341 1.19 2.77 -20.18
C ALA A 341 2.66 2.53 -19.80
N ALA A 342 3.55 3.44 -20.20
CA ALA A 342 4.97 3.38 -19.83
C ALA A 342 5.17 3.52 -18.31
N GLY A 343 4.41 4.40 -17.64
CA GLY A 343 4.44 4.55 -16.18
C GLY A 343 3.99 3.29 -15.45
N LEU A 344 2.93 2.64 -15.92
CA LEU A 344 2.45 1.36 -15.37
C LEU A 344 3.45 0.22 -15.61
N SER A 345 4.08 0.17 -16.79
CA SER A 345 5.13 -0.82 -17.10
C SER A 345 6.39 -0.61 -16.26
N ARG A 346 6.83 0.64 -16.03
CA ARG A 346 7.92 0.97 -15.09
C ARG A 346 7.64 0.53 -13.65
N GLN A 347 6.36 0.44 -13.27
CA GLN A 347 5.91 -0.09 -11.97
C GLN A 347 5.79 -1.62 -11.96
N GLY A 348 6.30 -2.30 -13.00
CA GLY A 348 6.37 -3.77 -13.08
C GLY A 348 5.10 -4.44 -13.59
N HIS A 349 4.14 -3.70 -14.17
CA HIS A 349 2.92 -4.28 -14.75
C HIS A 349 3.12 -4.75 -16.20
N GLU A 350 2.36 -5.77 -16.59
CA GLU A 350 2.29 -6.20 -17.99
C GLU A 350 1.19 -5.40 -18.68
N VAL A 351 1.58 -4.53 -19.61
CA VAL A 351 0.67 -3.55 -20.22
C VAL A 351 0.63 -3.75 -21.73
N HIS A 352 -0.57 -3.93 -22.25
CA HIS A 352 -0.85 -4.07 -23.68
C HIS A 352 -1.77 -2.94 -24.11
N VAL A 353 -1.40 -2.23 -25.18
CA VAL A 353 -2.15 -1.10 -25.73
C VAL A 353 -2.69 -1.50 -27.09
N PHE A 354 -4.02 -1.50 -27.24
CA PHE A 354 -4.71 -1.78 -28.48
C PHE A 354 -5.12 -0.45 -29.12
N VAL A 355 -4.60 -0.21 -30.31
CA VAL A 355 -4.73 1.06 -31.05
C VAL A 355 -5.04 0.79 -32.51
N ARG A 356 -5.58 1.78 -33.22
CA ARG A 356 -5.91 1.65 -34.63
C ARG A 356 -4.66 1.55 -35.51
N ALA A 357 -4.70 0.68 -36.52
CA ALA A 357 -3.65 0.57 -37.54
C ALA A 357 -3.70 1.72 -38.55
N MET A 358 -2.52 2.12 -39.05
CA MET A 358 -2.37 3.14 -40.11
C MET A 358 -2.29 2.54 -41.51
N GLU A 359 -1.79 1.32 -41.62
CA GLU A 359 -1.57 0.62 -42.88
C GLU A 359 -2.58 -0.53 -43.06
N SER A 360 -2.65 -1.06 -44.28
CA SER A 360 -3.52 -2.20 -44.61
C SER A 360 -3.11 -3.51 -43.92
N CYS A 361 -1.95 -3.53 -43.25
CA CYS A 361 -1.49 -4.63 -42.41
C CYS A 361 -1.36 -4.17 -40.97
N GLY A 362 -1.94 -4.92 -40.03
CA GLY A 362 -1.74 -4.73 -38.60
C GLY A 362 -0.32 -5.15 -38.18
N GLY A 363 0.08 -4.72 -36.98
CA GLY A 363 1.42 -4.94 -36.45
C GLY A 363 1.45 -5.01 -34.93
N CYS A 364 2.56 -5.51 -34.39
CA CYS A 364 2.82 -5.53 -32.96
C CYS A 364 4.23 -4.99 -32.71
N SER A 365 4.36 -4.03 -31.80
CA SER A 365 5.63 -3.38 -31.46
C SER A 365 5.78 -3.24 -29.95
N GLU A 366 7.02 -3.29 -29.46
CA GLU A 366 7.32 -3.07 -28.04
C GLU A 366 8.01 -1.71 -27.87
N HIS A 367 7.47 -0.88 -26.98
CA HIS A 367 8.05 0.41 -26.61
C HIS A 367 8.06 0.57 -25.10
N TYR A 368 9.24 0.76 -24.51
CA TYR A 368 9.42 0.96 -23.06
C TYR A 368 8.77 -0.14 -22.19
N GLY A 369 8.83 -1.41 -22.64
CA GLY A 369 8.23 -2.55 -21.92
C GLY A 369 6.69 -2.61 -22.02
N VAL A 370 6.10 -1.89 -22.99
CA VAL A 370 4.66 -1.92 -23.30
C VAL A 370 4.47 -2.49 -24.70
N MET A 371 3.54 -3.44 -24.84
CA MET A 371 3.20 -4.04 -26.13
C MET A 371 2.09 -3.24 -26.81
N TYR A 372 2.34 -2.72 -28.01
CA TYR A 372 1.36 -2.01 -28.83
C TYR A 372 0.84 -2.92 -29.94
N HIS A 373 -0.48 -3.04 -30.04
CA HIS A 373 -1.18 -3.87 -31.01
C HIS A 373 -1.98 -2.98 -31.95
N GLU A 374 -1.54 -2.90 -33.21
CA GLU A 374 -2.18 -2.12 -34.27
C GLU A 374 -3.30 -2.93 -34.93
N CYS A 375 -4.53 -2.54 -34.67
CA CYS A 375 -5.74 -3.24 -35.09
C CYS A 375 -6.32 -2.62 -36.36
N THR A 376 -6.40 -3.40 -37.44
CA THR A 376 -7.05 -3.02 -38.70
C THR A 376 -8.57 -3.18 -38.60
N PHE A 377 -9.34 -2.30 -39.22
CA PHE A 377 -10.80 -2.30 -39.17
C PHE A 377 -11.41 -1.75 -40.46
N ASP A 378 -12.67 -2.10 -40.72
CA ASP A 378 -13.38 -1.68 -41.93
C ASP A 378 -13.86 -0.23 -41.81
N LEU A 379 -13.56 0.57 -42.85
CA LEU A 379 -13.98 1.97 -42.95
C LEU A 379 -15.47 2.07 -43.35
N ASP A 380 -16.19 3.05 -42.80
CA ASP A 380 -17.60 3.30 -43.11
C ASP A 380 -17.86 4.79 -43.37
N ARG A 381 -18.92 5.12 -44.12
CA ARG A 381 -19.34 6.51 -44.33
C ARG A 381 -19.97 7.12 -43.07
N ASP A 382 -20.57 6.30 -42.22
CA ASP A 382 -21.05 6.69 -40.89
C ASP A 382 -19.95 6.48 -39.87
N PHE A 383 -19.37 7.60 -39.42
CA PHE A 383 -18.25 7.59 -38.47
C PHE A 383 -18.54 6.80 -37.20
N VAL A 384 -19.77 6.80 -36.67
CA VAL A 384 -20.09 6.04 -35.45
C VAL A 384 -20.04 4.52 -35.70
N VAL A 385 -20.36 4.08 -36.93
CA VAL A 385 -20.24 2.67 -37.35
C VAL A 385 -18.77 2.31 -37.57
N GLU A 386 -17.98 3.21 -38.18
CA GLU A 386 -16.54 3.02 -38.32
C GLU A 386 -15.85 2.83 -36.95
N ILE A 387 -16.22 3.62 -35.94
CA ILE A 387 -15.71 3.46 -34.56
C ILE A 387 -16.15 2.13 -33.93
N GLN A 388 -17.36 1.65 -34.24
CA GLN A 388 -17.81 0.31 -33.81
C GLN A 388 -16.92 -0.79 -34.38
N ASN A 389 -16.65 -0.76 -35.69
CA ASN A 389 -15.79 -1.75 -36.36
C ASN A 389 -14.38 -1.77 -35.74
N MET A 390 -13.85 -0.60 -35.40
CA MET A 390 -12.56 -0.49 -34.71
C MET A 390 -12.60 -1.13 -33.30
N CYS A 391 -13.63 -0.84 -32.50
CA CYS A 391 -13.77 -1.43 -31.16
C CYS A 391 -13.91 -2.96 -31.20
N GLU A 392 -14.60 -3.49 -32.21
CA GLU A 392 -14.69 -4.95 -32.43
C GLU A 392 -13.32 -5.55 -32.76
N SER A 393 -12.52 -4.87 -33.59
CA SER A 393 -11.15 -5.28 -33.90
C SER A 393 -10.24 -5.27 -32.66
N PHE A 394 -10.37 -4.28 -31.77
CA PHE A 394 -9.62 -4.26 -30.50
C PHE A 394 -9.91 -5.48 -29.64
N ILE A 395 -11.18 -5.88 -29.54
CA ILE A 395 -11.57 -7.05 -28.76
C ILE A 395 -11.10 -8.35 -29.41
N ALA A 396 -11.21 -8.48 -30.74
CA ALA A 396 -10.68 -9.63 -31.45
C ALA A 396 -9.17 -9.80 -31.25
N CYS A 397 -8.42 -8.70 -31.34
CA CYS A 397 -6.98 -8.69 -31.10
C CYS A 397 -6.66 -9.04 -29.63
N MET A 398 -7.37 -8.44 -28.66
CA MET A 398 -7.20 -8.77 -27.24
C MET A 398 -7.37 -10.27 -26.98
N LEU A 399 -8.41 -10.89 -27.54
CA LEU A 399 -8.66 -12.32 -27.36
C LEU A 399 -7.57 -13.19 -27.98
N SER A 400 -7.05 -12.82 -29.16
CA SER A 400 -5.93 -13.54 -29.78
C SER A 400 -4.65 -13.46 -28.93
N VAL A 401 -4.44 -12.33 -28.25
CA VAL A 401 -3.32 -12.14 -27.34
C VAL A 401 -3.52 -12.93 -26.04
N GLU A 402 -4.73 -12.95 -25.47
CA GLU A 402 -5.06 -13.79 -24.31
C GLU A 402 -4.82 -15.29 -24.60
N GLU A 403 -5.23 -15.75 -25.79
CA GLU A 403 -4.99 -17.12 -26.26
C GLU A 403 -3.49 -17.43 -26.36
N ALA A 404 -2.71 -16.52 -26.95
CA ALA A 404 -1.25 -16.68 -27.07
C ALA A 404 -0.53 -16.64 -25.71
N MET A 405 -1.00 -15.83 -24.76
CA MET A 405 -0.44 -15.74 -23.42
C MET A 405 -0.87 -16.89 -22.50
N GLY A 406 -1.94 -17.61 -22.86
CA GLY A 406 -2.56 -18.64 -22.00
C GLY A 406 -3.21 -18.08 -20.74
N THR A 407 -3.47 -16.78 -20.69
CA THR A 407 -4.02 -16.07 -19.53
C THR A 407 -4.80 -14.84 -19.95
N GLU A 408 -5.79 -14.46 -19.17
CA GLU A 408 -6.68 -13.33 -19.43
C GLU A 408 -6.14 -12.01 -18.89
N PHE A 409 -6.57 -10.89 -19.48
CA PHE A 409 -6.32 -9.56 -18.91
C PHE A 409 -7.19 -9.33 -17.68
N GLU A 410 -6.58 -8.81 -16.61
CA GLU A 410 -7.24 -8.59 -15.33
C GLU A 410 -7.97 -7.24 -15.31
N ILE A 411 -7.40 -6.25 -16.01
CA ILE A 411 -7.95 -4.89 -16.14
C ILE A 411 -8.08 -4.54 -17.62
N CYS A 412 -9.26 -4.09 -18.02
CA CYS A 412 -9.54 -3.50 -19.33
C CYS A 412 -9.86 -2.02 -19.13
N HIS A 413 -9.01 -1.12 -19.63
CA HIS A 413 -9.13 0.31 -19.43
C HIS A 413 -9.25 1.05 -20.77
N ALA A 414 -10.39 1.70 -20.99
CA ALA A 414 -10.65 2.46 -22.21
C ALA A 414 -10.55 3.96 -21.99
N HIS A 415 -10.12 4.67 -23.03
CA HIS A 415 -10.00 6.12 -23.03
C HIS A 415 -10.98 6.76 -24.03
N ASP A 416 -11.91 7.55 -23.48
CA ASP A 416 -12.95 8.29 -24.21
C ASP A 416 -13.95 7.41 -24.99
N TRP A 417 -14.97 8.03 -25.59
CA TRP A 417 -16.08 7.34 -26.27
C TRP A 417 -15.63 6.49 -27.47
N LEU A 418 -14.52 6.86 -28.10
CA LEU A 418 -13.93 6.17 -29.24
C LEU A 418 -13.50 4.73 -28.91
N ALA A 419 -13.19 4.46 -27.64
CA ALA A 419 -12.91 3.12 -27.13
C ALA A 419 -14.02 2.58 -26.20
N GLY A 420 -15.07 3.37 -25.96
CA GLY A 420 -16.13 3.05 -25.01
C GLY A 420 -16.86 1.74 -25.34
N ARG A 421 -17.02 1.42 -26.62
CA ARG A 421 -17.69 0.18 -27.04
C ARG A 421 -16.83 -1.07 -26.86
N ALA A 422 -15.52 -0.97 -27.01
CA ALA A 422 -14.60 -2.04 -26.63
C ALA A 422 -14.70 -2.30 -25.12
N LEU A 423 -14.76 -1.25 -24.30
CA LEU A 423 -14.96 -1.39 -22.85
C LEU A 423 -16.25 -2.11 -22.50
N ILE A 424 -17.37 -1.70 -23.11
CA ILE A 424 -18.68 -2.32 -22.91
C ILE A 424 -18.60 -3.82 -23.21
N ARG A 425 -17.94 -4.18 -24.32
CA ARG A 425 -17.77 -5.58 -24.72
C ARG A 425 -16.88 -6.35 -23.73
N ALA A 426 -15.77 -5.77 -23.30
CA ALA A 426 -14.90 -6.37 -22.28
C ALA A 426 -15.66 -6.61 -20.96
N LYS A 427 -16.49 -5.65 -20.53
CA LYS A 427 -17.34 -5.80 -19.34
C LYS A 427 -18.35 -6.94 -19.47
N GLN A 428 -19.00 -7.05 -20.64
CA GLN A 428 -19.94 -8.15 -20.93
C GLN A 428 -19.26 -9.53 -20.93
N MET A 429 -17.94 -9.57 -21.11
CA MET A 429 -17.12 -10.79 -21.01
C MET A 429 -16.63 -11.06 -19.58
N GLY A 430 -17.06 -10.27 -18.59
CA GLY A 430 -16.69 -10.45 -17.19
C GLY A 430 -15.35 -9.80 -16.79
N ARG A 431 -14.74 -8.98 -17.66
CA ARG A 431 -13.51 -8.25 -17.34
C ARG A 431 -13.78 -7.06 -16.42
N THR A 432 -12.82 -6.71 -15.57
CA THR A 432 -12.86 -5.45 -14.81
C THR A 432 -12.68 -4.29 -15.78
N ALA A 433 -13.66 -3.41 -15.86
CA ALA A 433 -13.75 -2.38 -16.88
C ALA A 433 -13.56 -0.99 -16.27
N ILE A 434 -12.56 -0.24 -16.73
CA ILE A 434 -12.31 1.14 -16.28
C ILE A 434 -12.45 2.07 -17.49
N LEU A 435 -13.03 3.25 -17.28
CA LEU A 435 -13.18 4.27 -18.31
C LEU A 435 -12.53 5.56 -17.87
N THR A 436 -11.58 6.10 -18.63
CA THR A 436 -11.13 7.49 -18.47
C THR A 436 -11.84 8.40 -19.46
N MET A 437 -12.57 9.38 -18.93
CA MET A 437 -13.20 10.45 -19.71
C MET A 437 -12.24 11.64 -19.82
N HIS A 438 -11.89 12.01 -21.06
CA HIS A 438 -11.05 13.18 -21.38
C HIS A 438 -11.87 14.40 -21.79
N SER A 439 -13.07 14.18 -22.33
CA SER A 439 -14.03 15.20 -22.70
C SER A 439 -15.43 14.57 -22.83
N THR A 440 -16.48 15.39 -22.91
CA THR A 440 -17.82 14.92 -23.31
C THR A 440 -18.22 15.49 -24.66
N GLU A 441 -19.16 14.84 -25.34
CA GLU A 441 -19.81 15.41 -26.52
C GLU A 441 -20.46 16.76 -26.25
N PHE A 442 -21.06 16.94 -25.08
CA PHE A 442 -21.66 18.21 -24.67
C PHE A 442 -20.62 19.34 -24.66
N GLY A 443 -19.47 19.12 -24.02
CA GLY A 443 -18.38 20.10 -23.97
C GLY A 443 -17.78 20.38 -25.36
N ARG A 444 -17.60 19.33 -26.18
CA ARG A 444 -17.09 19.46 -27.57
C ARG A 444 -18.06 20.19 -28.50
N CYS A 445 -19.36 20.15 -28.21
CA CYS A 445 -20.40 20.88 -28.93
C CYS A 445 -20.65 22.30 -28.39
N GLY A 446 -19.72 22.87 -27.63
CA GLY A 446 -19.84 24.22 -27.08
C GLY A 446 -20.95 24.32 -26.04
N ASN A 447 -21.09 23.29 -25.21
CA ASN A 447 -22.09 23.18 -24.14
C ASN A 447 -23.54 23.14 -24.68
N ASN A 448 -23.74 22.46 -25.81
CA ASN A 448 -25.06 22.29 -26.44
C ASN A 448 -25.35 20.83 -26.77
N ASN A 449 -26.60 20.42 -26.59
CA ASN A 449 -27.08 19.08 -26.90
C ASN A 449 -27.72 19.02 -28.29
N TYR A 450 -26.90 18.80 -29.32
CA TYR A 450 -27.40 18.59 -30.69
C TYR A 450 -27.97 17.17 -30.90
N GLY A 451 -28.91 17.03 -31.83
CA GLY A 451 -29.46 15.73 -32.26
C GLY A 451 -28.54 14.96 -33.22
N GLY A 452 -29.06 13.90 -33.86
CA GLY A 452 -28.34 13.13 -34.89
C GLY A 452 -27.11 12.40 -34.35
N VAL A 453 -25.97 12.53 -35.05
CA VAL A 453 -24.69 11.88 -34.69
C VAL A 453 -24.24 12.28 -33.27
N SER A 454 -24.40 13.55 -32.89
CA SER A 454 -24.02 14.03 -31.57
C SER A 454 -24.81 13.32 -30.45
N LYS A 455 -26.11 13.06 -30.67
CA LYS A 455 -26.90 12.26 -29.72
C LYS A 455 -26.36 10.83 -29.62
N ARG A 456 -26.06 10.18 -30.75
CA ARG A 456 -25.52 8.81 -30.77
C ARG A 456 -24.21 8.70 -29.98
N ILE A 457 -23.33 9.70 -30.08
CA ILE A 457 -22.07 9.75 -29.32
C ILE A 457 -22.36 9.88 -27.82
N ARG A 458 -23.25 10.79 -27.40
CA ARG A 458 -23.66 10.91 -25.98
C ARG A 458 -24.26 9.62 -25.43
N ASP A 459 -25.06 8.92 -26.24
CA ASP A 459 -25.66 7.65 -25.81
C ASP A 459 -24.56 6.60 -25.53
N ILE A 460 -23.50 6.56 -26.35
CA ILE A 460 -22.33 5.68 -26.14
C ILE A 460 -21.53 6.10 -24.90
N GLU A 461 -21.27 7.40 -24.73
CA GLU A 461 -20.58 7.94 -23.54
C GLU A 461 -21.33 7.56 -22.25
N ALA A 462 -22.66 7.72 -22.25
CA ALA A 462 -23.52 7.38 -21.11
C ALA A 462 -23.51 5.88 -20.83
N GLU A 463 -23.67 5.03 -21.86
CA GLU A 463 -23.67 3.58 -21.71
C GLU A 463 -22.33 3.08 -21.15
N ALA A 464 -21.21 3.55 -21.69
CA ALA A 464 -19.87 3.18 -21.23
C ALA A 464 -19.64 3.61 -19.77
N CYS A 465 -20.05 4.83 -19.40
CA CYS A 465 -19.97 5.31 -18.02
C CYS A 465 -20.82 4.47 -17.05
N HIS A 466 -22.01 4.03 -17.48
CA HIS A 466 -22.90 3.19 -16.67
C HIS A 466 -22.41 1.76 -16.51
N LEU A 467 -21.74 1.19 -17.52
CA LEU A 467 -21.26 -0.19 -17.48
C LEU A 467 -19.85 -0.37 -16.90
N ALA A 468 -18.97 0.64 -16.97
CA ALA A 468 -17.65 0.57 -16.34
C ALA A 468 -17.76 0.18 -14.84
N ASP A 469 -16.74 -0.41 -14.23
CA ASP A 469 -16.66 -0.56 -12.77
C ASP A 469 -16.29 0.77 -12.11
N ARG A 470 -15.39 1.52 -12.74
CA ARG A 470 -14.94 2.86 -12.30
C ARG A 470 -14.81 3.81 -13.47
N VAL A 471 -15.18 5.07 -13.25
CA VAL A 471 -15.00 6.17 -14.22
C VAL A 471 -13.97 7.15 -13.67
N ILE A 472 -12.86 7.32 -14.39
CA ILE A 472 -11.83 8.32 -14.11
C ILE A 472 -12.17 9.59 -14.91
N CYS A 473 -12.20 10.73 -14.24
CA CYS A 473 -12.38 12.03 -14.88
C CYS A 473 -11.09 12.84 -14.73
N VAL A 474 -10.66 13.52 -15.80
CA VAL A 474 -9.40 14.27 -15.79
C VAL A 474 -9.46 15.57 -14.97
N SER A 475 -10.63 15.99 -14.51
CA SER A 475 -10.82 17.13 -13.62
C SER A 475 -12.12 16.99 -12.83
N GLY A 476 -12.25 17.73 -11.73
CA GLY A 476 -13.48 17.87 -10.95
C GLY A 476 -14.60 18.51 -11.77
N VAL A 477 -14.28 19.50 -12.63
CA VAL A 477 -15.26 20.11 -13.54
C VAL A 477 -15.82 19.08 -14.53
N LEU A 478 -14.95 18.23 -15.11
CA LEU A 478 -15.41 17.16 -16.00
C LEU A 478 -16.23 16.11 -15.23
N ALA A 479 -15.88 15.82 -13.99
CA ALA A 479 -16.66 14.92 -13.14
C ALA A 479 -18.08 15.48 -12.88
N GLU A 480 -18.20 16.78 -12.63
CA GLU A 480 -19.51 17.43 -12.51
C GLU A 480 -20.31 17.38 -13.81
N GLU A 481 -19.65 17.59 -14.96
CA GLU A 481 -20.27 17.51 -16.29
C GLU A 481 -20.78 16.09 -16.62
N VAL A 482 -19.94 15.07 -16.40
CA VAL A 482 -20.31 13.65 -16.58
C VAL A 482 -21.48 13.26 -15.67
N ARG A 483 -21.47 13.71 -14.41
CA ARG A 483 -22.59 13.50 -13.48
C ARG A 483 -23.86 14.17 -13.98
N ALA A 484 -23.78 15.42 -14.44
CA ALA A 484 -24.93 16.20 -14.89
C ALA A 484 -25.52 15.67 -16.20
N GLN A 485 -24.68 15.27 -17.17
CA GLN A 485 -25.14 14.81 -18.47
C GLN A 485 -25.60 13.35 -18.48
N TYR A 486 -24.91 12.48 -17.72
CA TYR A 486 -25.12 11.03 -17.81
C TYR A 486 -25.73 10.41 -16.54
N GLY A 487 -25.75 11.11 -15.40
CA GLY A 487 -26.37 10.58 -14.17
C GLY A 487 -25.53 9.55 -13.41
N VAL A 488 -24.21 9.54 -13.60
CA VAL A 488 -23.29 8.61 -12.94
C VAL A 488 -23.17 8.92 -11.45
N HIS A 489 -23.24 7.89 -10.61
CA HIS A 489 -23.15 8.03 -9.15
C HIS A 489 -21.73 8.48 -8.70
N PRO A 490 -21.58 9.46 -7.80
CA PRO A 490 -20.27 9.97 -7.37
C PRO A 490 -19.31 8.91 -6.83
N ALA A 491 -19.81 7.91 -6.11
CA ALA A 491 -18.99 6.80 -5.59
C ALA A 491 -18.35 5.93 -6.69
N LYS A 492 -18.78 6.07 -7.95
CA LYS A 492 -18.22 5.38 -9.11
C LYS A 492 -17.19 6.22 -9.86
N MET A 493 -17.06 7.49 -9.49
CA MET A 493 -16.22 8.47 -10.18
C MET A 493 -14.98 8.78 -9.34
N THR A 494 -13.86 9.00 -10.00
CA THR A 494 -12.62 9.43 -9.34
C THR A 494 -11.91 10.43 -10.24
N VAL A 495 -11.35 11.48 -9.64
CA VAL A 495 -10.60 12.49 -10.40
C VAL A 495 -9.12 12.11 -10.39
N ILE A 496 -8.54 11.90 -11.57
CA ILE A 496 -7.10 11.75 -11.75
C ILE A 496 -6.69 12.69 -12.88
N TYR A 497 -5.80 13.63 -12.56
CA TYR A 497 -5.34 14.64 -13.49
C TYR A 497 -4.47 14.05 -14.63
N ASN A 498 -4.36 14.76 -15.75
CA ASN A 498 -3.39 14.38 -16.79
C ASN A 498 -1.96 14.67 -16.32
N GLY A 499 -1.02 13.85 -16.77
CA GLY A 499 0.40 14.04 -16.51
C GLY A 499 1.11 14.89 -17.56
N ILE A 500 2.36 15.25 -17.26
CA ILE A 500 3.25 15.96 -18.18
C ILE A 500 4.69 15.42 -18.05
N ASN A 501 5.39 15.31 -19.17
CA ASN A 501 6.82 15.02 -19.18
C ASN A 501 7.60 16.33 -19.17
N CYS A 502 8.01 16.71 -17.97
CA CYS A 502 8.74 17.94 -17.72
C CYS A 502 10.05 18.04 -18.51
N ASN A 503 10.73 16.92 -18.77
CA ASN A 503 12.08 16.91 -19.35
C ASN A 503 12.11 17.39 -20.81
N LYS A 504 10.97 17.30 -21.52
CA LYS A 504 10.82 17.83 -22.90
C LYS A 504 11.02 19.35 -22.98
N PHE A 505 10.92 20.04 -21.85
CA PHE A 505 11.08 21.48 -21.71
C PHE A 505 12.42 21.86 -21.05
N ASP A 506 13.36 20.92 -20.85
CA ASP A 506 14.69 21.26 -20.35
C ASP A 506 15.59 21.85 -21.45
N GLY A 507 16.70 22.47 -21.06
CA GLY A 507 17.67 23.12 -21.97
C GLY A 507 17.48 24.64 -22.12
N GLU A 508 18.54 25.33 -22.50
CA GLU A 508 18.55 26.79 -22.66
C GLU A 508 18.11 27.23 -24.06
N VAL A 509 17.41 28.36 -24.11
CA VAL A 509 16.98 29.04 -25.34
C VAL A 509 17.21 30.52 -25.14
N ASP A 510 17.78 31.23 -26.13
CA ASP A 510 17.84 32.69 -26.13
C ASP A 510 16.45 33.27 -26.44
N PRO A 511 15.75 33.86 -25.45
CA PRO A 511 14.40 34.38 -25.66
C PRO A 511 14.37 35.56 -26.65
N GLY A 512 15.45 36.34 -26.74
CA GLY A 512 15.53 37.51 -27.62
C GLY A 512 15.57 37.10 -29.09
N ALA A 513 16.38 36.09 -29.42
CA ALA A 513 16.45 35.54 -30.78
C ALA A 513 15.12 34.92 -31.23
N VAL A 514 14.44 34.20 -30.33
CA VAL A 514 13.11 33.62 -30.63
C VAL A 514 12.08 34.72 -30.83
N LYS A 515 11.99 35.71 -29.94
CA LYS A 515 11.08 36.86 -30.07
C LYS A 515 11.28 37.61 -31.39
N HIS A 516 12.54 37.84 -31.79
CA HIS A 516 12.87 38.54 -33.03
C HIS A 516 12.31 37.82 -34.28
N THR A 517 12.32 36.48 -34.29
CA THR A 517 11.77 35.66 -35.38
C THR A 517 10.28 35.96 -35.66
N TYR A 518 9.53 36.41 -34.65
CA TYR A 518 8.11 36.76 -34.76
C TYR A 518 7.86 38.28 -34.78
N GLY A 519 8.91 39.09 -34.96
CA GLY A 519 8.81 40.55 -34.97
C GLY A 519 8.35 41.12 -33.62
N VAL A 520 8.86 40.54 -32.52
CA VAL A 520 8.68 40.99 -31.13
C VAL A 520 10.04 41.46 -30.61
N GLY A 521 10.10 42.64 -29.97
CA GLY A 521 11.34 43.14 -29.38
C GLY A 521 11.84 42.24 -28.24
N ALA A 522 13.16 42.14 -28.04
CA ALA A 522 13.73 41.26 -27.02
C ALA A 522 13.22 41.57 -25.59
N LEU A 523 12.94 42.84 -25.30
CA LEU A 523 12.43 43.31 -24.01
C LEU A 523 10.90 43.51 -23.98
N ASP A 524 10.22 43.35 -25.12
CA ASP A 524 8.76 43.50 -25.18
C ASP A 524 8.10 42.35 -24.41
N PRO A 525 7.13 42.62 -23.51
CA PRO A 525 6.35 41.58 -22.86
C PRO A 525 5.56 40.77 -23.89
N MET A 526 5.65 39.45 -23.83
CA MET A 526 5.01 38.55 -24.77
C MET A 526 4.05 37.58 -24.05
N PHE A 527 2.77 37.65 -24.40
CA PHE A 527 1.76 36.67 -24.00
C PHE A 527 1.56 35.64 -25.10
N LEU A 528 1.50 34.37 -24.70
CA LEU A 528 1.34 33.24 -25.61
C LEU A 528 -0.04 32.60 -25.44
N PHE A 529 -0.74 32.38 -26.55
CA PHE A 529 -1.95 31.57 -26.64
C PHE A 529 -1.64 30.35 -27.52
N VAL A 530 -1.94 29.15 -27.02
CA VAL A 530 -1.67 27.90 -27.74
C VAL A 530 -2.92 27.04 -27.82
N VAL A 531 -3.23 26.59 -29.03
CA VAL A 531 -4.16 25.47 -29.26
C VAL A 531 -3.50 24.45 -30.17
N GLU A 532 -3.43 23.19 -29.70
CA GLU A 532 -2.80 22.12 -30.47
C GLU A 532 -3.61 21.75 -31.74
N PRO A 533 -2.93 21.32 -32.82
CA PRO A 533 -3.59 20.91 -34.05
C PRO A 533 -4.40 19.61 -33.85
N CYS A 534 -5.65 19.58 -34.33
CA CYS A 534 -6.44 18.34 -34.44
C CYS A 534 -6.44 17.88 -35.91
N LEU A 535 -6.08 16.62 -36.17
CA LEU A 535 -6.03 16.03 -37.52
C LEU A 535 -7.28 15.23 -37.90
N VAL A 536 -8.21 14.96 -36.97
CA VAL A 536 -9.42 14.14 -37.24
C VAL A 536 -10.40 14.82 -38.19
N PHE A 537 -10.51 16.14 -38.12
CA PHE A 537 -11.22 16.92 -39.13
C PHE A 537 -10.18 17.63 -40.00
N ARG A 538 -9.89 17.10 -41.19
CA ARG A 538 -9.02 17.74 -42.21
C ARG A 538 -9.37 19.21 -42.55
N ARG A 539 -10.46 19.77 -41.98
CA ARG A 539 -10.94 21.16 -42.14
C ARG A 539 -11.09 21.98 -40.85
N ALA A 540 -10.80 21.46 -39.66
CA ALA A 540 -11.04 22.20 -38.41
C ALA A 540 -9.84 22.16 -37.45
N GLY A 541 -9.01 23.20 -37.48
CA GLY A 541 -8.10 23.46 -36.37
C GLY A 541 -8.86 23.91 -35.09
N ARG A 542 -8.20 23.86 -33.92
CA ARG A 542 -8.77 24.13 -32.59
C ARG A 542 -8.89 25.62 -32.20
N MET A 543 -8.63 26.58 -33.09
CA MET A 543 -9.12 27.95 -32.91
C MET A 543 -10.63 27.99 -33.14
N VAL A 544 -11.34 27.62 -32.08
CA VAL A 544 -12.79 27.52 -32.01
C VAL A 544 -13.30 28.30 -30.80
N VAL A 545 -14.58 28.64 -30.81
CA VAL A 545 -15.23 29.47 -29.78
C VAL A 545 -15.03 28.89 -28.38
N GLN A 546 -14.98 27.56 -28.26
CA GLN A 546 -14.70 26.85 -27.00
C GLN A 546 -13.37 27.30 -26.35
N LYS A 547 -12.31 27.51 -27.14
CA LYS A 547 -10.96 27.85 -26.64
C LYS A 547 -10.75 29.34 -26.40
N GLY A 548 -11.74 30.18 -26.72
CA GLY A 548 -11.74 31.61 -26.40
C GLY A 548 -10.63 32.50 -27.00
N PRO A 549 -10.04 32.23 -28.18
CA PRO A 549 -9.03 33.13 -28.76
C PRO A 549 -9.56 34.56 -29.00
N ASP A 550 -10.87 34.66 -29.27
CA ASP A 550 -11.58 35.94 -29.42
C ASP A 550 -11.62 36.74 -28.11
N LEU A 551 -11.78 36.08 -26.96
CA LEU A 551 -11.79 36.76 -25.65
C LEU A 551 -10.45 37.40 -25.33
N LEU A 552 -9.34 36.71 -25.64
CA LEU A 552 -8.01 37.28 -25.50
C LEU A 552 -7.79 38.44 -26.48
N LEU A 553 -8.22 38.30 -27.74
CA LEU A 553 -8.08 39.37 -28.73
C LEU A 553 -8.83 40.64 -28.33
N GLU A 554 -10.06 40.50 -27.80
CA GLU A 554 -10.86 41.62 -27.26
C GLU A 554 -10.26 42.21 -25.97
N ALA A 555 -9.41 41.46 -25.26
CA ALA A 555 -8.71 41.94 -24.06
C ALA A 555 -7.51 42.85 -24.41
N VAL A 556 -6.91 42.71 -25.59
CA VAL A 556 -5.70 43.43 -26.01
C VAL A 556 -5.80 44.95 -25.86
N PRO A 557 -6.89 45.63 -26.31
CA PRO A 557 -7.01 47.08 -26.15
C PRO A 557 -7.00 47.54 -24.68
N PHE A 558 -7.52 46.73 -23.76
CA PHE A 558 -7.50 47.03 -22.33
C PHE A 558 -6.10 46.89 -21.74
N ILE A 559 -5.36 45.85 -22.15
CA ILE A 559 -3.98 45.63 -21.73
C ILE A 559 -3.07 46.76 -22.26
N HIS A 560 -3.27 47.21 -23.50
CA HIS A 560 -2.52 48.31 -24.09
C HIS A 560 -2.70 49.65 -23.39
N LYS A 561 -3.86 49.89 -22.73
CA LYS A 561 -4.05 51.07 -21.87
C LYS A 561 -3.12 51.07 -20.67
N PHE A 562 -2.78 49.88 -20.15
CA PHE A 562 -1.82 49.72 -19.07
C PHE A 562 -0.38 49.71 -19.60
N ARG A 563 -0.14 48.98 -20.71
CA ARG A 563 1.19 48.75 -21.27
C ARG A 563 1.14 48.51 -22.79
N GLY A 564 1.48 49.54 -23.57
CA GLY A 564 1.35 49.54 -25.04
C GLY A 564 2.41 48.73 -25.81
N ASP A 565 3.53 48.36 -25.18
CA ASP A 565 4.59 47.54 -25.78
C ASP A 565 4.24 46.02 -25.79
N ALA A 566 3.23 45.58 -25.04
CA ALA A 566 2.85 44.17 -24.93
C ALA A 566 2.44 43.55 -26.28
N LYS A 567 2.97 42.34 -26.57
CA LYS A 567 2.72 41.55 -27.79
C LYS A 567 2.01 40.25 -27.47
N PHE A 568 1.21 39.76 -28.43
CA PHE A 568 0.40 38.57 -28.29
C PHE A 568 0.65 37.62 -29.45
N VAL A 569 1.04 36.38 -29.15
CA VAL A 569 1.32 35.35 -30.15
C VAL A 569 0.26 34.26 -30.05
N PHE A 570 -0.49 34.06 -31.14
CA PHE A 570 -1.51 33.03 -31.28
C PHE A 570 -0.95 31.88 -32.11
N VAL A 571 -0.80 30.73 -31.45
CA VAL A 571 -0.32 29.49 -32.04
C VAL A 571 -1.47 28.50 -32.18
N GLY A 572 -1.60 27.92 -33.36
CA GLY A 572 -2.68 27.00 -33.72
C GLY A 572 -3.36 27.42 -35.02
N ASP A 573 -4.35 26.63 -35.43
CA ASP A 573 -5.16 26.85 -36.63
C ASP A 573 -6.63 26.62 -36.29
N GLY A 574 -7.58 27.05 -37.13
CA GLY A 574 -9.01 26.85 -36.90
C GLY A 574 -9.90 27.79 -37.72
N HIS A 575 -11.19 27.48 -37.77
CA HIS A 575 -12.15 28.24 -38.60
C HIS A 575 -12.29 29.71 -38.19
N MET A 576 -11.90 30.08 -36.96
CA MET A 576 -11.91 31.47 -36.49
C MET A 576 -10.68 32.28 -36.92
N MET A 577 -9.65 31.68 -37.51
CA MET A 577 -8.39 32.37 -37.81
C MET A 577 -8.58 33.64 -38.64
N GLU A 578 -9.31 33.55 -39.76
CA GLU A 578 -9.51 34.69 -40.66
C GLU A 578 -10.43 35.76 -40.05
N SER A 579 -11.44 35.36 -39.27
CA SER A 579 -12.30 36.32 -38.57
C SER A 579 -11.54 37.06 -37.45
N LEU A 580 -10.63 36.38 -36.74
CA LEU A 580 -9.77 36.99 -35.72
C LEU A 580 -8.80 38.00 -36.32
N LYS A 581 -8.19 37.71 -37.48
CA LYS A 581 -7.33 38.68 -38.20
C LYS A 581 -8.13 39.92 -38.61
N GLY A 582 -9.32 39.75 -39.17
CA GLY A 582 -10.23 40.85 -39.51
C GLY A 582 -10.62 41.67 -38.28
N ARG A 583 -10.91 41.00 -37.15
CA ARG A 583 -11.26 41.65 -35.89
C ARG A 583 -10.08 42.43 -35.28
N ALA A 584 -8.86 41.90 -35.37
CA ALA A 584 -7.65 42.59 -34.92
C ALA A 584 -7.42 43.91 -35.68
N ALA A 585 -7.74 43.94 -36.98
CA ALA A 585 -7.71 45.16 -37.79
C ALA A 585 -8.78 46.18 -37.36
N GLN A 586 -10.00 45.73 -37.09
CA GLN A 586 -11.08 46.59 -36.59
C GLN A 586 -10.76 47.22 -35.23
N LEU A 587 -10.10 46.46 -34.34
CA LEU A 587 -9.68 46.93 -33.02
C LEU A 587 -8.41 47.80 -33.06
N GLY A 588 -7.74 47.91 -34.21
CA GLY A 588 -6.49 48.69 -34.35
C GLY A 588 -5.25 48.04 -33.72
N VAL A 589 -5.32 46.76 -33.35
CA VAL A 589 -4.27 46.05 -32.59
C VAL A 589 -3.36 45.16 -33.44
N THR A 590 -3.52 45.14 -34.76
CA THR A 590 -2.76 44.27 -35.70
C THR A 590 -1.24 44.36 -35.50
N HIS A 591 -0.72 45.54 -35.16
CA HIS A 591 0.71 45.75 -34.92
C HIS A 591 1.26 44.94 -33.71
N SER A 592 0.39 44.55 -32.77
CA SER A 592 0.74 43.85 -31.52
C SER A 592 0.41 42.36 -31.50
N VAL A 593 -0.32 41.86 -32.49
CA VAL A 593 -0.78 40.46 -32.55
C VAL A 593 -0.04 39.71 -33.66
N ARG A 594 0.33 38.45 -33.42
CA ARG A 594 0.93 37.54 -34.40
C ARG A 594 0.13 36.24 -34.47
N PHE A 595 -0.33 35.87 -35.65
CA PHE A 595 -0.99 34.59 -35.90
C PHE A 595 0.00 33.68 -36.63
N VAL A 596 0.47 32.63 -35.95
CA VAL A 596 1.60 31.80 -36.41
C VAL A 596 1.15 30.58 -37.21
N GLY A 597 -0.08 30.10 -36.99
CA GLY A 597 -0.58 28.86 -37.59
C GLY A 597 -0.17 27.62 -36.79
N LYS A 598 -0.24 26.43 -37.42
CA LYS A 598 0.13 25.16 -36.77
C LYS A 598 1.61 25.12 -36.44
N MET A 599 1.91 24.73 -35.20
CA MET A 599 3.28 24.57 -34.71
C MET A 599 3.33 23.43 -33.69
N GLY A 600 4.45 22.73 -33.62
CA GLY A 600 4.69 21.67 -32.65
C GLY A 600 6.19 21.42 -32.45
N GLY A 601 6.53 20.50 -31.55
CA GLY A 601 7.91 20.11 -31.27
C GLY A 601 8.77 21.26 -30.71
N GLY A 602 10.07 21.23 -31.01
CA GLY A 602 11.05 22.15 -30.41
C GLY A 602 10.78 23.64 -30.62
N ALA A 603 10.17 24.03 -31.75
CA ALA A 603 9.81 25.43 -32.01
C ALA A 603 8.71 25.94 -31.06
N LEU A 604 7.73 25.09 -30.75
CA LEU A 604 6.69 25.41 -29.76
C LEU A 604 7.28 25.50 -28.35
N HIS A 605 8.17 24.57 -27.98
CA HIS A 605 8.85 24.60 -26.68
C HIS A 605 9.68 25.88 -26.52
N ALA A 606 10.36 26.33 -27.58
CA ALA A 606 11.12 27.58 -27.59
C ALA A 606 10.21 28.81 -27.39
N LEU A 607 9.01 28.83 -27.98
CA LEU A 607 8.02 29.88 -27.76
C LEU A 607 7.51 29.92 -26.32
N PHE A 608 7.17 28.76 -25.73
CA PHE A 608 6.81 28.68 -24.32
C PHE A 608 7.91 29.27 -23.44
N LYS A 609 9.17 28.87 -23.64
CA LYS A 609 10.33 29.39 -22.88
C LYS A 609 10.58 30.89 -23.08
N SER A 610 10.16 31.44 -24.21
CA SER A 610 10.42 32.84 -24.56
C SER A 610 9.31 33.80 -24.12
N CYS A 611 8.11 33.31 -23.79
CA CYS A 611 7.01 34.16 -23.32
C CYS A 611 7.16 34.60 -21.86
N ASP A 612 6.41 35.63 -21.49
CA ASP A 612 6.33 36.15 -20.12
C ASP A 612 5.17 35.50 -19.34
N ALA A 613 4.07 35.16 -20.03
CA ALA A 613 3.00 34.32 -19.51
C ALA A 613 2.22 33.63 -20.64
N VAL A 614 1.55 32.53 -20.29
CA VAL A 614 0.63 31.81 -21.19
C VAL A 614 -0.80 32.10 -20.80
N VAL A 615 -1.66 32.41 -21.77
CA VAL A 615 -3.07 32.73 -21.53
C VAL A 615 -3.95 31.60 -22.05
N VAL A 616 -4.83 31.09 -21.18
CA VAL A 616 -5.80 30.02 -21.45
C VAL A 616 -7.22 30.57 -21.25
N PRO A 617 -7.76 31.31 -22.24
CA PRO A 617 -9.03 32.04 -22.14
C PRO A 617 -10.26 31.15 -22.42
N SER A 618 -10.16 29.84 -22.21
CA SER A 618 -11.15 28.86 -22.64
C SER A 618 -12.53 29.08 -21.99
N ARG A 619 -13.62 28.92 -22.75
CA ARG A 619 -14.99 28.90 -22.22
C ARG A 619 -15.38 27.54 -21.64
N ASN A 620 -14.81 26.47 -22.21
CA ASN A 620 -14.85 25.12 -21.65
C ASN A 620 -13.47 24.49 -21.88
N GLU A 621 -12.79 24.17 -20.78
CA GLU A 621 -11.51 23.46 -20.79
C GLU A 621 -11.63 22.20 -19.94
N PRO A 622 -11.66 20.98 -20.52
CA PRO A 622 -11.83 19.76 -19.73
C PRO A 622 -10.72 19.56 -18.69
N PHE A 623 -9.45 19.78 -19.07
CA PHE A 623 -8.31 19.73 -18.13
C PHE A 623 -7.36 20.92 -18.28
N GLY A 624 -6.93 21.22 -19.51
CA GLY A 624 -5.99 22.31 -19.78
C GLY A 624 -4.52 21.88 -19.72
N ILE A 625 -4.13 20.89 -20.52
CA ILE A 625 -2.73 20.40 -20.62
C ILE A 625 -1.74 21.54 -20.90
N VAL A 626 -2.15 22.56 -21.67
CA VAL A 626 -1.36 23.77 -21.96
C VAL A 626 -0.87 24.48 -20.70
N VAL A 627 -1.60 24.38 -19.58
CA VAL A 627 -1.15 24.91 -18.28
C VAL A 627 0.07 24.15 -17.77
N LEU A 628 0.06 22.82 -17.88
CA LEU A 628 1.21 21.98 -17.48
C LEU A 628 2.41 22.19 -18.40
N GLU A 629 2.20 22.45 -19.69
CA GLU A 629 3.27 22.80 -20.64
C GLU A 629 3.90 24.16 -20.30
N ALA A 630 3.07 25.16 -19.99
CA ALA A 630 3.52 26.47 -19.55
C ALA A 630 4.36 26.38 -18.27
N TRP A 631 3.85 25.67 -17.26
CA TRP A 631 4.58 25.37 -16.04
C TRP A 631 5.86 24.59 -16.29
N SER A 632 5.85 23.66 -17.24
CA SER A 632 7.06 22.94 -17.63
C SER A 632 8.14 23.86 -18.22
N ALA A 633 7.74 24.92 -18.90
CA ALA A 633 8.64 25.98 -19.36
C ALA A 633 8.95 27.06 -18.29
N SER A 634 8.58 26.83 -17.03
CA SER A 634 8.68 27.79 -15.92
C SER A 634 7.95 29.12 -16.17
N LYS A 635 6.77 29.05 -16.80
CA LYS A 635 5.95 30.23 -17.11
C LYS A 635 4.66 30.27 -16.30
N PRO A 636 4.29 31.45 -15.75
CA PRO A 636 3.00 31.61 -15.11
C PRO A 636 1.89 31.55 -16.16
N VAL A 637 0.68 31.22 -15.70
CA VAL A 637 -0.51 31.13 -16.54
C VAL A 637 -1.57 32.13 -16.12
N VAL A 638 -2.32 32.64 -17.09
CA VAL A 638 -3.59 33.36 -16.87
C VAL A 638 -4.69 32.48 -17.47
N ALA A 639 -5.43 31.77 -16.62
CA ALA A 639 -6.41 30.78 -17.05
C ALA A 639 -7.82 31.18 -16.58
N THR A 640 -8.83 30.88 -17.39
CA THR A 640 -10.22 31.07 -16.98
C THR A 640 -10.63 30.04 -15.94
N ASN A 641 -11.54 30.43 -15.04
CA ASN A 641 -12.15 29.54 -14.05
C ASN A 641 -13.23 28.60 -14.62
N SER A 642 -13.39 28.56 -15.95
CA SER A 642 -14.46 27.84 -16.67
C SER A 642 -13.98 26.48 -17.21
N GLY A 643 -13.25 25.73 -16.39
CA GLY A 643 -12.70 24.42 -16.75
C GLY A 643 -11.73 23.84 -15.73
N GLY A 644 -11.07 22.75 -16.10
CA GLY A 644 -10.10 22.02 -15.29
C GLY A 644 -8.98 22.84 -14.64
N PRO A 645 -8.45 23.93 -15.24
CA PRO A 645 -7.45 24.77 -14.57
C PRO A 645 -7.91 25.33 -13.21
N ARG A 646 -9.22 25.44 -12.97
CA ARG A 646 -9.79 25.83 -11.67
C ARG A 646 -9.35 24.92 -10.52
N ASP A 647 -9.13 23.63 -10.79
CA ASP A 647 -8.86 22.65 -9.74
C ASP A 647 -7.42 22.71 -9.22
N PHE A 648 -6.47 23.17 -10.05
CA PHE A 648 -5.05 23.05 -9.76
C PHE A 648 -4.22 24.33 -9.93
N VAL A 649 -4.74 25.36 -10.61
CA VAL A 649 -4.07 26.67 -10.65
C VAL A 649 -4.34 27.42 -9.35
N ASN A 650 -3.30 27.61 -8.54
CA ASN A 650 -3.37 28.36 -7.30
C ASN A 650 -3.16 29.86 -7.56
N PRO A 651 -4.18 30.72 -7.33
CA PRO A 651 -4.07 32.15 -7.59
C PRO A 651 -2.87 32.78 -6.86
N ASN A 652 -2.08 33.57 -7.58
CA ASN A 652 -0.88 34.27 -7.10
C ASN A 652 0.28 33.36 -6.65
N ILE A 653 0.17 32.04 -6.80
CA ILE A 653 1.22 31.06 -6.47
C ILE A 653 1.75 30.39 -7.75
N THR A 654 0.86 29.88 -8.61
CA THR A 654 1.26 29.19 -9.86
C THR A 654 0.68 29.85 -11.10
N GLY A 655 -0.29 30.75 -10.93
CA GLY A 655 -0.89 31.53 -12.01
C GLY A 655 -1.99 32.45 -11.49
N VAL A 656 -2.77 33.00 -12.41
CA VAL A 656 -3.93 33.87 -12.14
C VAL A 656 -5.18 33.21 -12.73
N LEU A 657 -6.22 33.07 -11.90
CA LEU A 657 -7.54 32.63 -12.35
C LEU A 657 -8.43 33.84 -12.62
N VAL A 658 -9.11 33.83 -13.77
CA VAL A 658 -9.97 34.94 -14.24
C VAL A 658 -11.34 34.42 -14.71
N ASP A 659 -12.31 35.32 -14.81
CA ASP A 659 -13.59 35.00 -15.44
C ASP A 659 -13.44 34.99 -16.97
N PRO A 660 -14.27 34.23 -17.72
CA PRO A 660 -14.22 34.13 -19.19
C PRO A 660 -14.77 35.39 -19.88
N THR A 661 -14.27 36.57 -19.51
CA THR A 661 -14.63 37.87 -20.08
C THR A 661 -13.37 38.65 -20.48
N PRO A 662 -13.40 39.45 -21.55
CA PRO A 662 -12.20 40.17 -22.00
C PRO A 662 -11.61 41.10 -20.93
N GLY A 663 -12.47 41.73 -20.12
CA GLY A 663 -12.04 42.61 -19.03
C GLY A 663 -11.30 41.89 -17.90
N SER A 664 -11.78 40.70 -17.49
CA SER A 664 -11.14 39.90 -16.44
C SER A 664 -9.82 39.29 -16.93
N ILE A 665 -9.78 38.82 -18.19
CA ILE A 665 -8.54 38.36 -18.84
C ILE A 665 -7.51 39.49 -18.93
N ALA A 666 -7.93 40.70 -19.32
CA ALA A 666 -7.06 41.87 -19.34
C ALA A 666 -6.51 42.20 -17.96
N TRP A 667 -7.35 42.16 -16.92
CA TRP A 667 -6.92 42.34 -15.53
C TRP A 667 -5.84 41.32 -15.13
N GLY A 668 -6.05 40.03 -15.39
CA GLY A 668 -5.07 38.99 -15.07
C GLY A 668 -3.74 39.16 -15.81
N CYS A 669 -3.78 39.56 -17.09
CA CYS A 669 -2.57 39.90 -17.84
C CYS A 669 -1.87 41.13 -17.25
N CYS A 670 -2.61 42.15 -16.82
CA CYS A 670 -2.03 43.31 -16.17
C CYS A 670 -1.39 42.97 -14.82
N GLU A 671 -1.93 42.04 -14.03
CA GLU A 671 -1.28 41.58 -12.79
C GLU A 671 0.10 40.97 -13.06
N ILE A 672 0.25 40.17 -14.12
CA ILE A 672 1.55 39.64 -14.56
C ILE A 672 2.53 40.80 -14.89
N LEU A 673 2.04 41.83 -15.58
CA LEU A 673 2.86 42.97 -16.01
C LEU A 673 3.27 43.92 -14.89
N LYS A 674 2.60 43.89 -13.73
CA LYS A 674 2.95 44.74 -12.57
C LYS A 674 4.27 44.32 -11.93
N ASN A 675 4.54 43.01 -11.85
CA ASN A 675 5.73 42.49 -11.19
C ASN A 675 6.25 41.23 -11.89
N PHE A 676 7.25 41.41 -12.76
CA PHE A 676 7.87 40.29 -13.49
C PHE A 676 8.66 39.33 -12.59
N GLU A 677 9.20 39.79 -11.46
CA GLU A 677 9.88 38.89 -10.53
C GLU A 677 8.88 37.93 -9.89
N HIS A 678 7.73 38.45 -9.46
CA HIS A 678 6.64 37.62 -8.95
C HIS A 678 6.07 36.70 -10.03
N ALA A 679 5.93 37.18 -11.28
CA ALA A 679 5.53 36.35 -12.41
C ALA A 679 6.50 35.18 -12.67
N ARG A 680 7.82 35.43 -12.66
CA ARG A 680 8.85 34.38 -12.78
C ARG A 680 8.82 33.42 -11.61
N TRP A 681 8.64 33.93 -10.40
CA TRP A 681 8.47 33.10 -9.21
C TRP A 681 7.26 32.18 -9.34
N MET A 682 6.10 32.69 -9.79
CA MET A 682 4.91 31.87 -10.05
C MET A 682 5.18 30.78 -11.09
N GLY A 683 5.86 31.11 -12.18
CA GLY A 683 6.28 30.14 -13.19
C GLY A 683 7.18 29.04 -12.61
N SER A 684 8.15 29.40 -11.76
CA SER A 684 9.03 28.43 -11.09
C SER A 684 8.28 27.51 -10.12
N ARG A 685 7.29 28.04 -9.38
CA ARG A 685 6.40 27.25 -8.53
C ARG A 685 5.54 26.30 -9.35
N GLY A 686 5.01 26.79 -10.48
CA GLY A 686 4.31 25.96 -11.47
C GLY A 686 5.17 24.79 -11.94
N ARG A 687 6.44 25.03 -12.30
CA ARG A 687 7.39 23.98 -12.72
C ARG A 687 7.56 22.90 -11.65
N VAL A 688 7.77 23.30 -10.39
CA VAL A 688 7.88 22.36 -9.26
C VAL A 688 6.60 21.53 -9.13
N THR A 689 5.43 22.18 -9.15
CA THR A 689 4.14 21.49 -9.08
C THR A 689 3.95 20.50 -10.24
N ALA A 690 4.26 20.89 -11.47
CA ALA A 690 4.18 20.02 -12.64
C ALA A 690 5.10 18.79 -12.52
N ALA A 691 6.33 18.97 -12.02
CA ALA A 691 7.32 17.90 -11.91
C ALA A 691 6.99 16.87 -10.83
N PHE A 692 6.39 17.27 -9.71
CA PHE A 692 6.11 16.36 -8.59
C PHE A 692 4.67 15.86 -8.54
N SER A 693 3.69 16.72 -8.81
CA SER A 693 2.26 16.39 -8.66
C SER A 693 1.61 15.89 -9.95
N PHE A 694 2.19 16.23 -11.11
CA PHE A 694 1.65 15.88 -12.43
C PHE A 694 2.64 15.04 -13.25
N SER A 695 3.61 14.37 -12.62
CA SER A 695 4.49 13.43 -13.33
C SER A 695 3.71 12.19 -13.77
N TRP A 696 4.09 11.60 -14.89
CA TRP A 696 3.46 10.36 -15.36
C TRP A 696 3.62 9.19 -14.38
N ASP A 697 4.66 9.18 -13.56
CA ASP A 697 4.82 8.18 -12.50
C ASP A 697 3.79 8.38 -11.38
N SER A 698 3.51 9.62 -10.98
CA SER A 698 2.45 9.93 -10.01
C SER A 698 1.06 9.58 -10.55
N ILE A 699 0.77 9.94 -11.81
CA ILE A 699 -0.52 9.63 -12.45
C ILE A 699 -0.70 8.12 -12.64
N ALA A 700 0.35 7.40 -13.05
CA ALA A 700 0.32 5.95 -13.13
C ALA A 700 0.12 5.30 -11.75
N GLN A 701 0.73 5.83 -10.70
CA GLN A 701 0.53 5.35 -9.34
C GLN A 701 -0.93 5.49 -8.88
N GLN A 702 -1.53 6.67 -9.06
CA GLN A 702 -2.94 6.92 -8.71
C GLN A 702 -3.88 6.01 -9.51
N THR A 703 -3.60 5.84 -10.80
CA THR A 703 -4.40 4.97 -11.68
C THR A 703 -4.28 3.50 -11.26
N ARG A 704 -3.08 3.05 -10.92
CA ARG A 704 -2.81 1.70 -10.41
C ARG A 704 -3.57 1.42 -9.11
N GLU A 705 -3.70 2.39 -8.22
CA GLU A 705 -4.47 2.23 -6.97
C GLU A 705 -5.94 1.93 -7.25
N ILE A 706 -6.54 2.58 -8.26
CA ILE A 706 -7.89 2.24 -8.72
C ILE A 706 -7.95 0.80 -9.27
N TYR A 707 -6.91 0.36 -9.99
CA TYR A 707 -6.89 -0.99 -10.55
C TYR A 707 -6.95 -2.06 -9.46
N TYR A 708 -6.14 -1.91 -8.41
CA TYR A 708 -6.19 -2.82 -7.27
C TYR A 708 -7.52 -2.74 -6.52
N GLU A 709 -8.06 -1.54 -6.31
CA GLU A 709 -9.36 -1.37 -5.64
C GLU A 709 -10.49 -2.15 -6.35
N GLN A 710 -10.54 -2.09 -7.68
CA GLN A 710 -11.59 -2.79 -8.44
C GLN A 710 -11.33 -4.29 -8.52
N ARG A 711 -10.07 -4.71 -8.68
CA ARG A 711 -9.73 -6.13 -8.70
C ARG A 711 -10.11 -6.83 -7.40
N ASN A 712 -9.77 -6.22 -6.25
CA ASN A 712 -10.03 -6.78 -4.93
C ASN A 712 -11.53 -7.03 -4.65
N LYS A 713 -12.44 -6.43 -5.42
CA LYS A 713 -13.89 -6.65 -5.34
C LYS A 713 -14.37 -7.86 -6.15
N HIS A 714 -13.70 -8.18 -7.26
CA HIS A 714 -14.09 -9.23 -8.21
C HIS A 714 -13.31 -10.53 -8.06
N ASP A 715 -12.10 -10.44 -7.50
CA ASP A 715 -11.11 -11.50 -7.45
C ASP A 715 -10.55 -11.53 -6.01
N THR A 716 -11.08 -12.41 -5.15
CA THR A 716 -10.31 -12.88 -3.99
C THR A 716 -9.69 -14.23 -4.33
N PRO A 717 -8.51 -14.27 -4.98
CA PRO A 717 -7.66 -15.45 -4.89
C PRO A 717 -7.25 -15.66 -3.42
N PRO A 718 -7.04 -16.92 -3.03
CA PRO A 718 -6.78 -17.28 -1.65
C PRO A 718 -5.34 -16.87 -1.27
N ASN A 719 -5.18 -16.27 -0.09
CA ASN A 719 -3.93 -16.28 0.69
C ASN A 719 -2.97 -15.07 0.58
N TRP A 720 -3.43 -13.89 0.14
CA TRP A 720 -2.72 -12.63 0.41
C TRP A 720 -3.71 -11.47 0.46
N SER A 721 -3.87 -10.79 1.61
CA SER A 721 -4.72 -9.60 1.66
C SER A 721 -3.92 -8.40 1.14
N TYR A 722 -4.37 -7.87 0.01
CA TYR A 722 -3.93 -6.59 -0.54
C TYR A 722 -5.01 -5.56 -0.20
N SER A 723 -4.78 -4.69 0.77
CA SER A 723 -5.66 -3.55 1.02
C SER A 723 -5.02 -2.25 0.52
N SER A 724 -5.83 -1.35 -0.05
CA SER A 724 -5.40 -0.05 -0.59
C SER A 724 -5.12 0.99 0.50
N GLU A 725 -5.64 0.74 1.69
CA GLU A 725 -5.34 1.34 3.00
C GLU A 725 -4.86 0.17 3.86
N GLY A 726 -3.77 0.24 4.65
CA GLY A 726 -3.31 -0.92 5.45
C GLY A 726 -4.48 -1.63 6.16
N ASP A 727 -4.50 -2.97 6.20
CA ASP A 727 -5.70 -3.69 6.65
C ASP A 727 -6.04 -3.26 8.10
N ASP A 728 -7.35 -3.20 8.38
CA ASP A 728 -7.86 -2.97 9.72
C ASP A 728 -7.23 -3.93 10.74
N THR A 729 -7.04 -3.48 11.97
CA THR A 729 -6.69 -4.37 13.08
C THR A 729 -7.78 -5.45 13.23
N LEU A 730 -7.46 -6.62 13.74
CA LEU A 730 -8.42 -7.70 14.03
C LEU A 730 -9.54 -7.17 14.92
N ALA A 731 -9.22 -6.33 15.90
CA ALA A 731 -10.21 -5.68 16.73
C ALA A 731 -11.19 -4.85 15.90
N PHE A 732 -10.68 -3.99 15.01
CA PHE A 732 -11.53 -3.17 14.13
C PHE A 732 -12.26 -4.01 13.07
N ALA A 733 -11.66 -5.09 12.57
CA ALA A 733 -12.32 -6.02 11.65
C ALA A 733 -13.47 -6.80 12.30
N LEU A 734 -13.38 -7.09 13.60
CA LEU A 734 -14.42 -7.77 14.37
C LEU A 734 -15.51 -6.82 14.87
N ILE A 735 -15.15 -5.59 15.25
CA ILE A 735 -16.04 -4.65 15.97
C ILE A 735 -16.50 -3.48 15.09
N GLY A 736 -15.69 -3.06 14.13
CA GLY A 736 -15.94 -1.93 13.25
C GLY A 736 -16.01 -0.58 13.98
N PRO A 737 -16.69 0.42 13.38
CA PRO A 737 -16.77 1.77 13.92
C PRO A 737 -17.37 1.88 15.33
N ALA A 738 -18.09 0.86 15.81
CA ALA A 738 -18.63 0.81 17.17
C ALA A 738 -17.53 0.95 18.25
N MET A 739 -16.27 0.65 17.93
CA MET A 739 -15.13 0.89 18.83
C MET A 739 -14.99 2.35 19.26
N TYR A 740 -15.41 3.32 18.44
CA TYR A 740 -15.25 4.74 18.78
C TYR A 740 -16.27 5.24 19.81
N GLU A 741 -17.41 4.54 19.94
CA GLU A 741 -18.53 4.98 20.79
C GLU A 741 -18.69 4.11 22.05
N HIS A 742 -18.42 2.80 21.94
CA HIS A 742 -18.85 1.80 22.94
C HIS A 742 -17.70 1.14 23.73
N MET A 743 -16.51 1.77 23.77
CA MET A 743 -15.32 1.25 24.47
C MET A 743 -15.21 1.66 25.95
N SER A 744 -16.20 2.36 26.51
CA SER A 744 -16.30 2.56 27.97
C SER A 744 -16.57 1.23 28.69
N VAL A 745 -15.95 0.98 29.84
CA VAL A 745 -16.18 -0.25 30.64
C VAL A 745 -17.64 -0.37 31.11
N GLU A 746 -18.35 0.75 31.26
CA GLU A 746 -19.76 0.78 31.67
C GLU A 746 -20.72 0.42 30.52
N ASP A 747 -20.27 0.50 29.27
CA ASP A 747 -21.08 0.23 28.09
C ASP A 747 -21.21 -1.27 27.83
N CYS A 748 -22.43 -1.74 27.54
CA CYS A 748 -22.76 -3.14 27.34
C CYS A 748 -23.18 -3.46 25.89
N ASP A 749 -22.75 -2.67 24.90
CA ASP A 749 -23.04 -2.93 23.49
C ASP A 749 -22.68 -4.39 23.10
N PRO A 750 -23.67 -5.20 22.65
CA PRO A 750 -23.45 -6.61 22.35
C PRO A 750 -22.43 -6.87 21.24
N HIS A 751 -22.29 -5.94 20.29
CA HIS A 751 -21.37 -6.09 19.16
C HIS A 751 -19.92 -5.94 19.64
N VAL A 752 -19.62 -4.91 20.43
CA VAL A 752 -18.29 -4.73 21.04
C VAL A 752 -17.93 -5.89 21.96
N LEU A 753 -18.85 -6.32 22.84
CA LEU A 753 -18.60 -7.42 23.77
C LEU A 753 -18.30 -8.73 23.03
N SER A 754 -19.08 -9.05 22.00
CA SER A 754 -18.87 -10.23 21.16
C SER A 754 -17.54 -10.17 20.40
N GLY A 755 -17.24 -9.03 19.77
CA GLY A 755 -16.00 -8.83 19.03
C GLY A 755 -14.76 -8.94 19.91
N LEU A 756 -14.77 -8.34 21.11
CA LEU A 756 -13.67 -8.45 22.07
C LEU A 756 -13.51 -9.87 22.65
N ALA A 757 -14.62 -10.59 22.85
CA ALA A 757 -14.57 -11.99 23.25
C ALA A 757 -13.85 -12.85 22.20
N LEU A 758 -14.23 -12.71 20.93
CA LEU A 758 -13.57 -13.38 19.81
C LEU A 758 -12.09 -12.99 19.69
N TRP A 759 -11.78 -11.70 19.85
CA TRP A 759 -10.40 -11.21 19.85
C TRP A 759 -9.53 -11.92 20.91
N ARG A 760 -10.03 -12.06 22.15
CA ARG A 760 -9.34 -12.82 23.22
C ARG A 760 -9.19 -14.29 22.86
N MET A 761 -10.24 -14.91 22.33
CA MET A 761 -10.25 -16.33 21.96
C MET A 761 -9.21 -16.65 20.88
N TYR A 762 -9.12 -15.84 19.81
CA TYR A 762 -8.15 -16.06 18.74
C TYR A 762 -6.71 -15.88 19.21
N ARG A 763 -6.43 -14.93 20.11
CA ARG A 763 -5.11 -14.77 20.75
C ARG A 763 -4.71 -15.99 21.57
N LEU A 764 -5.61 -16.50 22.40
CA LEU A 764 -5.33 -17.69 23.19
C LEU A 764 -5.19 -18.95 22.30
N LEU A 765 -6.02 -19.07 21.26
CA LEU A 765 -5.96 -20.18 20.31
C LEU A 765 -4.60 -20.22 19.57
N GLY A 766 -4.13 -19.07 19.08
CA GLY A 766 -2.80 -18.95 18.46
C GLY A 766 -1.69 -19.31 19.44
N SER A 767 -1.77 -18.85 20.69
CA SER A 767 -0.80 -19.19 21.74
C SER A 767 -0.75 -20.70 22.03
N GLY A 768 -1.90 -21.38 22.08
CA GLY A 768 -1.99 -22.81 22.39
C GLY A 768 -1.48 -23.75 21.30
N LEU A 769 -1.42 -23.30 20.04
CA LEU A 769 -1.00 -24.12 18.88
C LEU A 769 0.44 -23.87 18.43
N ALA A 770 0.98 -22.68 18.70
CA ALA A 770 2.31 -22.27 18.26
C ALA A 770 3.44 -22.69 19.22
N ASP A 771 4.68 -22.71 18.71
CA ASP A 771 5.90 -22.96 19.51
C ASP A 771 6.55 -21.66 20.04
N GLY A 772 5.95 -20.53 19.70
CA GLY A 772 6.23 -19.19 20.19
C GLY A 772 5.25 -18.18 19.59
N ARG A 773 5.19 -16.98 20.16
CA ARG A 773 4.21 -15.94 19.76
C ARG A 773 4.89 -14.65 19.33
N MET A 774 4.25 -13.96 18.40
CA MET A 774 4.64 -12.62 17.97
C MET A 774 3.43 -11.68 18.03
N ASN A 775 3.65 -10.42 18.41
CA ASN A 775 2.63 -9.40 18.48
C ASN A 775 3.18 -8.07 17.96
N PHE A 776 2.48 -7.45 17.01
CA PHE A 776 2.83 -6.11 16.54
C PHE A 776 2.30 -5.02 17.49
N MET A 777 3.12 -3.98 17.69
CA MET A 777 2.88 -2.93 18.66
C MET A 777 1.48 -2.27 18.56
N GLY A 778 0.76 -2.22 19.68
CA GLY A 778 -0.59 -1.70 19.80
C GLY A 778 -1.69 -2.76 19.62
N ASN A 779 -1.41 -3.89 18.98
CA ASN A 779 -2.44 -4.92 18.79
C ASN A 779 -2.80 -5.60 20.12
N GLU A 780 -1.90 -5.60 21.11
CA GLU A 780 -2.12 -6.15 22.46
C GLU A 780 -3.23 -5.44 23.24
N LEU A 781 -3.50 -4.17 22.92
CA LEU A 781 -4.56 -3.38 23.57
C LEU A 781 -5.82 -3.28 22.71
N ALA A 782 -5.88 -3.97 21.55
CA ALA A 782 -6.93 -3.83 20.56
C ALA A 782 -7.01 -2.41 19.96
N HIS A 783 -5.89 -1.89 19.44
CA HIS A 783 -5.83 -0.55 18.87
C HIS A 783 -6.88 -0.34 17.76
N PRO A 784 -7.64 0.78 17.78
CA PRO A 784 -8.76 0.98 16.86
C PRO A 784 -8.30 1.39 15.45
N ASP A 785 -7.23 2.17 15.34
CA ASP A 785 -6.76 2.69 14.05
C ASP A 785 -5.75 1.73 13.40
N GLY A 786 -5.89 1.53 12.09
CA GLY A 786 -4.85 0.93 11.24
C GLY A 786 -3.63 1.86 11.11
N LEU A 787 -2.50 1.30 10.65
CA LEU A 787 -1.26 2.05 10.42
C LEU A 787 -1.13 2.42 8.94
N ASP A 788 -0.99 3.71 8.62
CA ASP A 788 -0.70 4.19 7.27
C ASP A 788 0.42 5.25 7.34
N LEU A 789 1.53 4.96 6.66
CA LEU A 789 2.73 5.79 6.64
C LEU A 789 2.63 6.85 5.52
N PRO A 790 3.33 7.99 5.62
CA PRO A 790 3.24 9.07 4.65
C PRO A 790 3.74 8.63 3.27
N ARG A 791 2.88 8.76 2.25
CA ARG A 791 3.16 8.38 0.86
C ARG A 791 2.38 9.27 -0.12
N PRO A 792 2.74 9.31 -1.41
CA PRO A 792 2.03 10.14 -2.39
C PRO A 792 0.51 9.89 -2.41
N ALA A 793 0.08 8.65 -2.22
CA ALA A 793 -1.32 8.21 -2.22
C ALA A 793 -2.18 8.86 -1.12
N ASN A 794 -1.61 9.13 0.04
CA ASN A 794 -2.31 9.76 1.17
C ASN A 794 -1.85 11.21 1.40
N HIS A 795 -1.29 11.84 0.35
CA HIS A 795 -0.74 13.19 0.40
C HIS A 795 0.33 13.40 1.48
N PHE A 796 1.14 12.37 1.74
CA PHE A 796 2.16 12.34 2.80
C PHE A 796 1.60 12.60 4.20
N SER A 797 0.37 12.12 4.45
CA SER A 797 -0.27 12.26 5.75
C SER A 797 0.46 11.45 6.83
N MET A 798 0.64 12.07 7.99
CA MET A 798 1.17 11.44 9.21
C MET A 798 0.05 11.11 10.22
N ALA A 799 -1.21 11.34 9.86
CA ALA A 799 -2.35 11.24 10.79
C ALA A 799 -2.62 9.81 11.31
N LYS A 800 -2.13 8.79 10.61
CA LYS A 800 -2.23 7.38 11.04
C LYS A 800 -0.87 6.76 11.40
N ALA A 801 0.21 7.54 11.37
CA ALA A 801 1.59 7.08 11.57
C ALA A 801 2.04 7.17 13.04
N PHE A 802 1.18 6.82 13.99
CA PHE A 802 1.46 6.89 15.43
C PHE A 802 0.65 5.84 16.23
N ARG A 803 0.83 5.79 17.55
CA ARG A 803 0.12 4.86 18.44
C ARG A 803 -0.52 5.56 19.64
N ARG A 804 -1.80 5.28 19.89
CA ARG A 804 -2.58 5.85 20.99
C ARG A 804 -2.42 5.06 22.29
N TRP A 805 -1.23 5.17 22.88
CA TRP A 805 -0.88 4.47 24.12
C TRP A 805 -1.78 4.84 25.31
N ASN A 806 -2.29 6.07 25.32
CA ASN A 806 -3.17 6.62 26.34
C ASN A 806 -4.51 5.88 26.47
N LEU A 807 -4.96 5.16 25.43
CA LEU A 807 -6.23 4.41 25.48
C LEU A 807 -6.20 3.31 26.55
N ALA A 808 -5.06 2.64 26.72
CA ALA A 808 -4.85 1.65 27.77
C ALA A 808 -4.37 2.27 29.09
N ASP A 809 -4.24 3.60 29.18
CA ASP A 809 -3.88 4.30 30.42
C ASP A 809 -5.12 4.65 31.26
N SER A 810 -6.31 4.49 30.68
CA SER A 810 -7.58 4.81 31.32
C SER A 810 -8.29 3.53 31.80
N PRO A 811 -8.43 3.30 33.11
CA PRO A 811 -9.14 2.12 33.63
C PRO A 811 -10.64 2.13 33.30
N SER A 812 -11.19 3.27 32.91
CA SER A 812 -12.58 3.40 32.44
C SER A 812 -12.80 2.90 31.00
N LEU A 813 -11.75 2.53 30.27
CA LEU A 813 -11.84 2.03 28.90
C LEU A 813 -11.50 0.54 28.80
N LYS A 814 -12.21 -0.17 27.92
CA LYS A 814 -12.04 -1.61 27.66
C LYS A 814 -10.65 -1.96 27.07
N PHE A 815 -9.90 -1.01 26.52
CA PHE A 815 -8.53 -1.21 26.03
C PHE A 815 -7.58 -1.69 27.15
N THR A 816 -7.75 -1.19 28.37
CA THR A 816 -6.98 -1.62 29.54
C THR A 816 -7.26 -3.08 29.90
N GLN A 817 -8.51 -3.54 29.74
CA GLN A 817 -8.88 -4.95 29.94
C GLN A 817 -8.23 -5.87 28.89
N CYS A 818 -8.13 -5.39 27.64
CA CYS A 818 -7.47 -6.11 26.55
C CYS A 818 -5.96 -6.24 26.80
N GLU A 819 -5.30 -5.16 27.18
CA GLU A 819 -3.87 -5.15 27.52
C GLU A 819 -3.57 -6.08 28.71
N LEU A 820 -4.40 -6.04 29.76
CA LEU A 820 -4.26 -6.93 30.92
C LEU A 820 -4.43 -8.41 30.54
N PHE A 821 -5.36 -8.74 29.63
CA PHE A 821 -5.51 -10.11 29.14
C PHE A 821 -4.26 -10.60 28.41
N ASP A 822 -3.69 -9.80 27.50
CA ASP A 822 -2.47 -10.18 26.79
C ASP A 822 -1.25 -10.29 27.74
N CYS A 823 -1.17 -9.41 28.74
CA CYS A 823 -0.18 -9.47 29.80
C CYS A 823 -0.27 -10.79 30.58
N CYS A 824 -1.45 -11.12 31.11
CA CYS A 824 -1.69 -12.37 31.80
C CYS A 824 -1.37 -13.60 30.93
N LEU A 825 -1.68 -13.53 29.62
CA LEU A 825 -1.37 -14.62 28.69
C LEU A 825 0.14 -14.91 28.61
N ASN A 826 0.99 -13.87 28.53
CA ASN A 826 2.45 -14.02 28.58
C ASN A 826 2.93 -14.61 29.91
N HIS A 827 2.46 -14.06 31.03
CA HIS A 827 2.93 -14.48 32.35
C HIS A 827 2.48 -15.91 32.67
N TRP A 828 1.27 -16.31 32.26
CA TRP A 828 0.82 -17.70 32.37
C TRP A 828 1.64 -18.66 31.50
N GLU A 829 2.04 -18.25 30.30
CA GLU A 829 2.96 -19.03 29.47
C GLU A 829 4.30 -19.21 30.19
N GLY A 830 4.85 -18.17 30.81
CA GLY A 830 6.09 -18.25 31.59
C GLY A 830 6.00 -19.20 32.80
N VAL A 831 4.81 -19.41 33.37
CA VAL A 831 4.60 -20.33 34.51
C VAL A 831 4.49 -21.78 34.04
N PHE A 832 3.72 -22.04 32.97
CA PHE A 832 3.33 -23.39 32.55
C PHE A 832 4.06 -23.93 31.32
N GLY A 833 4.73 -23.07 30.54
CA GLY A 833 5.60 -23.45 29.43
C GLY A 833 4.91 -24.28 28.35
N TRP A 834 3.65 -24.00 28.00
CA TRP A 834 2.93 -24.82 27.02
C TRP A 834 3.48 -24.67 25.60
N GLN A 835 4.05 -23.52 25.22
CA GLN A 835 4.55 -23.31 23.86
C GLN A 835 5.81 -24.11 23.57
N SER A 836 6.68 -24.34 24.56
CA SER A 836 7.87 -25.20 24.42
C SER A 836 7.57 -26.70 24.55
N ALA A 837 6.37 -27.08 24.98
CA ALA A 837 6.00 -28.47 25.17
C ALA A 837 5.88 -29.24 23.84
N ALA A 838 6.55 -30.40 23.71
CA ALA A 838 6.42 -31.22 22.50
C ALA A 838 4.99 -31.76 22.28
N HIS A 839 4.22 -31.96 23.36
CA HIS A 839 2.86 -32.48 23.30
C HIS A 839 1.88 -31.40 22.82
N LEU A 840 1.27 -31.60 21.64
CA LEU A 840 0.07 -30.92 21.17
C LEU A 840 -0.92 -31.97 20.67
N TYR A 841 -2.16 -31.90 21.12
CA TYR A 841 -3.23 -32.79 20.69
C TYR A 841 -4.55 -32.04 20.58
N VAL A 842 -5.18 -32.07 19.41
CA VAL A 842 -6.56 -31.60 19.24
C VAL A 842 -7.48 -32.69 19.78
N VAL A 843 -8.03 -32.48 20.99
CA VAL A 843 -8.94 -33.44 21.62
C VAL A 843 -10.27 -33.47 20.89
N LYS A 844 -10.81 -32.29 20.59
CA LYS A 844 -12.14 -32.17 19.99
C LYS A 844 -12.24 -30.93 19.12
N CYS A 845 -12.84 -31.09 17.95
CA CYS A 845 -13.29 -30.00 17.09
C CYS A 845 -14.72 -30.31 16.67
N ASP A 846 -15.69 -29.73 17.37
CA ASP A 846 -17.12 -29.97 17.19
C ASP A 846 -17.73 -28.78 16.44
N GLU A 847 -18.05 -28.96 15.16
CA GLU A 847 -18.61 -27.89 14.33
C GLU A 847 -20.05 -27.56 14.68
N GLU A 848 -20.84 -28.54 15.16
CA GLU A 848 -22.23 -28.31 15.54
C GLU A 848 -22.33 -27.55 16.85
N ALA A 849 -21.53 -27.94 17.85
CA ALA A 849 -21.42 -27.22 19.11
C ALA A 849 -20.57 -25.94 19.00
N GLN A 850 -19.78 -25.79 17.93
CA GLN A 850 -18.76 -24.75 17.77
C GLN A 850 -17.74 -24.74 18.94
N VAL A 851 -17.39 -25.92 19.42
CA VAL A 851 -16.45 -26.10 20.54
C VAL A 851 -15.15 -26.69 20.04
N VAL A 852 -14.03 -26.09 20.45
CA VAL A 852 -12.68 -26.58 20.19
C VAL A 852 -12.01 -26.87 21.52
N VAL A 853 -11.38 -28.04 21.64
CA VAL A 853 -10.61 -28.44 22.82
C VAL A 853 -9.26 -28.96 22.37
N LEU A 854 -8.20 -28.42 22.96
CA LEU A 854 -6.83 -28.81 22.68
C LEU A 854 -6.06 -29.06 23.99
N GLU A 855 -5.15 -30.02 23.95
CA GLU A 855 -4.15 -30.24 24.99
C GLU A 855 -2.80 -29.80 24.47
N ARG A 856 -2.13 -28.95 25.25
CA ARG A 856 -0.75 -28.53 24.95
C ARG A 856 0.06 -28.58 26.24
N GLY A 857 1.15 -29.33 26.22
CA GLY A 857 1.89 -29.66 27.44
C GLY A 857 0.96 -30.23 28.49
N GLN A 858 0.96 -29.65 29.69
CA GLN A 858 0.14 -30.09 30.84
C GLN A 858 -1.20 -29.34 30.97
N CYS A 859 -1.56 -28.55 29.96
CA CYS A 859 -2.73 -27.69 29.94
C CYS A 859 -3.80 -28.23 28.98
N LEU A 860 -5.06 -28.09 29.37
CA LEU A 860 -6.26 -28.36 28.57
C LEU A 860 -6.95 -27.03 28.30
N PHE A 861 -7.05 -26.65 27.03
CA PHE A 861 -7.69 -25.41 26.60
C PHE A 861 -9.05 -25.74 26.01
N ALA A 862 -10.08 -25.03 26.42
CA ALA A 862 -11.43 -25.18 25.90
C ALA A 862 -11.94 -23.83 25.37
N PHE A 863 -12.49 -23.85 24.15
CA PHE A 863 -13.01 -22.69 23.44
C PHE A 863 -14.44 -22.95 23.02
N ASN A 864 -15.37 -22.07 23.40
CA ASN A 864 -16.74 -22.09 22.94
C ASN A 864 -17.00 -20.88 22.02
N PHE A 865 -16.98 -21.11 20.71
CA PHE A 865 -17.22 -20.07 19.69
C PHE A 865 -18.71 -19.83 19.43
N HIS A 866 -19.60 -20.56 20.10
CA HIS A 866 -21.02 -20.37 19.91
C HIS A 866 -21.44 -19.00 20.49
N PRO A 867 -22.19 -18.16 19.73
CA PRO A 867 -22.56 -16.82 20.19
C PRO A 867 -23.55 -16.82 21.37
N HIS A 868 -24.45 -17.81 21.42
CA HIS A 868 -25.54 -17.85 22.42
C HIS A 868 -25.58 -19.08 23.33
N ASN A 869 -25.16 -20.26 22.86
CA ASN A 869 -25.25 -21.50 23.62
C ASN A 869 -24.12 -21.61 24.64
N SER A 870 -24.52 -21.83 25.88
CA SER A 870 -23.63 -22.20 26.98
C SER A 870 -23.86 -23.67 27.32
N TYR A 871 -22.80 -24.40 27.64
CA TYR A 871 -22.87 -25.84 27.86
C TYR A 871 -22.54 -26.20 29.30
N GLU A 872 -23.51 -26.73 30.03
CA GLU A 872 -23.32 -27.27 31.39
C GLU A 872 -22.79 -28.69 31.37
N GLY A 873 -21.73 -28.95 32.13
CA GLY A 873 -21.13 -30.28 32.24
C GLY A 873 -20.61 -30.84 30.92
N PHE A 874 -20.17 -29.95 30.00
CA PHE A 874 -19.60 -30.34 28.71
C PHE A 874 -18.41 -31.28 28.93
N HIS A 875 -18.51 -32.46 28.33
CA HIS A 875 -17.68 -33.61 28.70
C HIS A 875 -16.60 -33.82 27.65
N VAL A 876 -15.34 -33.58 28.06
CA VAL A 876 -14.16 -33.48 27.19
C VAL A 876 -13.09 -34.47 27.60
N GLY A 877 -12.49 -35.17 26.64
CA GLY A 877 -11.37 -36.09 26.88
C GLY A 877 -10.12 -35.38 27.45
N CYS A 878 -9.34 -36.09 28.26
CA CYS A 878 -8.02 -35.65 28.68
C CYS A 878 -7.04 -36.82 28.93
N MET A 879 -5.74 -36.53 28.87
CA MET A 879 -4.69 -37.54 29.10
C MET A 879 -4.55 -37.98 30.56
N TYR A 880 -5.04 -37.16 31.49
CA TYR A 880 -4.58 -37.16 32.87
C TYR A 880 -5.61 -37.79 33.82
N ASN A 881 -5.16 -38.73 34.66
CA ASN A 881 -5.99 -39.39 35.68
C ASN A 881 -5.99 -38.61 37.01
N GLU A 882 -6.21 -37.30 36.97
CA GLU A 882 -6.25 -36.46 38.17
C GLU A 882 -7.18 -35.26 37.96
N PRO A 883 -7.67 -34.61 39.04
CA PRO A 883 -8.49 -33.42 38.93
C PRO A 883 -7.77 -32.30 38.17
N MET A 884 -8.50 -31.61 37.30
CA MET A 884 -8.04 -30.45 36.54
C MET A 884 -8.56 -29.17 37.18
N ARG A 885 -7.70 -28.18 37.39
CA ARG A 885 -8.02 -26.88 37.98
C ARG A 885 -8.02 -25.76 36.93
N LEU A 886 -9.04 -24.91 36.96
CA LEU A 886 -9.12 -23.69 36.16
C LEU A 886 -8.09 -22.65 36.65
N PHE A 887 -7.26 -22.11 35.75
CA PHE A 887 -6.30 -21.04 36.10
C PHE A 887 -6.39 -19.80 35.22
N LEU A 888 -6.90 -19.90 33.99
CA LEU A 888 -7.13 -18.77 33.11
C LEU A 888 -8.55 -18.85 32.55
N ASP A 889 -9.32 -17.78 32.72
CA ASP A 889 -10.69 -17.65 32.21
C ASP A 889 -10.85 -16.30 31.50
N SER A 890 -11.16 -16.33 30.20
CA SER A 890 -11.43 -15.10 29.43
C SER A 890 -12.71 -14.38 29.83
N ASP A 891 -13.60 -15.04 30.57
CA ASP A 891 -14.86 -14.49 31.06
C ASP A 891 -14.68 -13.72 32.39
N GLU A 892 -13.49 -13.66 32.99
CA GLU A 892 -13.28 -12.84 34.19
C GLU A 892 -13.62 -11.36 33.95
N LYS A 893 -14.21 -10.70 34.95
CA LYS A 893 -14.60 -9.28 34.87
C LYS A 893 -13.43 -8.35 34.55
N ARG A 894 -12.23 -8.67 35.03
CA ARG A 894 -11.00 -7.89 34.74
C ARG A 894 -10.57 -7.94 33.27
N PHE A 895 -11.03 -8.93 32.51
CA PHE A 895 -10.80 -9.02 31.06
C PHE A 895 -12.01 -8.54 30.24
N GLY A 896 -13.02 -7.95 30.88
CA GLY A 896 -14.25 -7.50 30.23
C GLY A 896 -15.28 -8.62 29.98
N GLY A 897 -15.15 -9.75 30.68
CA GLY A 897 -16.15 -10.83 30.66
C GLY A 897 -17.20 -10.71 31.76
N PHE A 898 -18.11 -11.69 31.83
CA PHE A 898 -19.27 -11.65 32.75
C PHE A 898 -19.02 -12.29 34.12
N GLY A 899 -17.93 -13.05 34.28
CA GLY A 899 -17.52 -13.73 35.51
C GLY A 899 -18.40 -14.92 35.85
N ARG A 900 -18.75 -15.74 34.84
CA ARG A 900 -19.68 -16.88 35.01
C ARG A 900 -19.01 -18.15 35.55
N LEU A 901 -17.70 -18.30 35.40
CA LEU A 901 -16.96 -19.41 36.00
C LEU A 901 -16.53 -19.03 37.42
N THR A 902 -16.49 -20.02 38.31
CA THR A 902 -15.92 -19.84 39.64
C THR A 902 -14.40 -20.00 39.54
N PRO A 903 -13.59 -19.00 39.97
CA PRO A 903 -12.14 -19.09 39.88
C PRO A 903 -11.59 -20.31 40.61
N ARG A 904 -10.56 -20.96 40.04
CA ARG A 904 -9.83 -22.09 40.65
C ARG A 904 -10.68 -23.33 40.95
N THR A 905 -11.80 -23.52 40.27
CA THR A 905 -12.60 -24.75 40.40
C THR A 905 -11.82 -25.98 39.98
N GLN A 906 -12.05 -27.07 40.70
CA GLN A 906 -11.53 -28.39 40.38
C GLN A 906 -12.58 -29.22 39.65
N HIS A 907 -12.13 -29.93 38.63
CA HIS A 907 -12.94 -30.79 37.78
C HIS A 907 -12.38 -32.22 37.89
N PRO A 908 -13.10 -33.17 38.53
CA PRO A 908 -12.60 -34.54 38.70
C PRO A 908 -12.40 -35.25 37.36
N ALA A 909 -11.35 -36.06 37.27
CA ALA A 909 -11.17 -36.99 36.16
C ALA A 909 -12.23 -38.10 36.22
N THR A 910 -12.74 -38.46 35.04
CA THR A 910 -13.76 -39.49 34.80
C THR A 910 -13.30 -40.44 33.70
N GLU A 911 -14.18 -41.33 33.25
CA GLU A 911 -13.90 -42.40 32.27
C GLU A 911 -13.43 -41.89 30.89
N ALA A 912 -12.91 -42.78 30.06
CA ALA A 912 -12.33 -42.45 28.76
C ALA A 912 -13.33 -41.79 27.79
N LYS A 913 -12.88 -40.79 27.01
CA LYS A 913 -13.68 -40.11 25.97
C LYS A 913 -12.78 -39.44 24.92
N ASP A 914 -13.32 -39.17 23.73
CA ASP A 914 -12.65 -38.41 22.65
C ASP A 914 -11.26 -38.98 22.29
N SER A 915 -11.11 -40.31 22.31
CA SER A 915 -9.84 -41.03 22.13
C SER A 915 -8.74 -40.70 23.16
N ARG A 916 -9.16 -40.26 24.36
CA ARG A 916 -8.28 -40.03 25.51
C ARG A 916 -8.64 -41.00 26.65
N PRO A 917 -7.65 -41.41 27.47
CA PRO A 917 -7.86 -42.41 28.53
C PRO A 917 -8.74 -41.92 29.69
N HIS A 918 -8.86 -40.61 29.87
CA HIS A 918 -9.68 -39.97 30.90
C HIS A 918 -10.51 -38.84 30.29
N SER A 919 -11.35 -38.21 31.09
CA SER A 919 -12.12 -37.04 30.68
C SER A 919 -12.54 -36.20 31.87
N VAL A 920 -12.92 -34.94 31.62
CA VAL A 920 -13.45 -34.02 32.63
C VAL A 920 -14.75 -33.38 32.16
N ARG A 921 -15.58 -32.92 33.11
CA ARG A 921 -16.81 -32.16 32.82
C ARG A 921 -16.62 -30.71 33.23
N VAL A 922 -16.77 -29.81 32.27
CA VAL A 922 -16.55 -28.38 32.44
C VAL A 922 -17.79 -27.58 32.04
N TYR A 923 -17.99 -26.42 32.65
CA TYR A 923 -18.98 -25.46 32.20
C TYR A 923 -18.33 -24.56 31.14
N LEU A 924 -18.96 -24.44 29.97
CA LEU A 924 -18.45 -23.63 28.86
C LEU A 924 -19.49 -22.56 28.48
N PRO A 925 -19.39 -21.34 29.03
CA PRO A 925 -20.26 -20.25 28.62
C PRO A 925 -20.06 -19.87 27.14
N SER A 926 -21.08 -19.28 26.53
CA SER A 926 -21.02 -18.81 25.14
C SER A 926 -19.93 -17.74 24.95
N SER A 927 -19.20 -17.82 23.82
CA SER A 927 -18.14 -16.88 23.44
C SER A 927 -17.06 -16.71 24.51
N THR A 928 -16.54 -17.83 25.02
CA THR A 928 -15.49 -17.83 26.04
C THR A 928 -14.40 -18.87 25.72
N CYS A 929 -13.22 -18.63 26.26
CA CYS A 929 -12.17 -19.61 26.37
C CYS A 929 -11.64 -19.71 27.81
N ALA A 930 -11.23 -20.91 28.20
CA ALA A 930 -10.70 -21.23 29.52
C ALA A 930 -9.57 -22.26 29.43
N VAL A 931 -8.61 -22.17 30.36
CA VAL A 931 -7.47 -23.10 30.45
C VAL A 931 -7.42 -23.76 31.81
N TYR A 932 -7.29 -25.08 31.77
CA TYR A 932 -7.22 -25.96 32.91
C TYR A 932 -5.85 -26.61 32.96
N VAL A 933 -5.36 -26.88 34.17
CA VAL A 933 -4.11 -27.61 34.40
C VAL A 933 -4.34 -28.66 35.46
N ARG A 934 -3.53 -29.70 35.46
CA ARG A 934 -3.47 -30.71 36.52
C ARG A 934 -3.32 -30.09 37.91
N GLU A 935 -4.10 -30.57 38.88
CA GLU A 935 -4.09 -30.08 40.26
C GLU A 935 -2.70 -30.17 40.90
N SER A 936 -1.98 -31.28 40.69
CA SER A 936 -0.63 -31.48 41.22
C SER A 936 0.34 -30.39 40.73
N VAL A 937 0.24 -30.05 39.45
CA VAL A 937 1.08 -29.09 38.75
C VAL A 937 0.75 -27.67 39.18
N TYR A 938 -0.54 -27.35 39.33
CA TYR A 938 -0.96 -26.07 39.88
C TYR A 938 -0.37 -25.83 41.27
N CYS A 939 -0.46 -26.84 42.15
CA CYS A 939 0.11 -26.78 43.49
C CYS A 939 1.65 -26.65 43.47
N GLU A 940 2.33 -27.37 42.57
CA GLU A 940 3.79 -27.24 42.38
C GLU A 940 4.19 -25.82 41.95
N LYS A 941 3.42 -25.21 41.05
CA LYS A 941 3.69 -23.87 40.50
C LYS A 941 3.18 -22.72 41.38
N GLN A 942 2.41 -23.01 42.44
CA GLN A 942 1.81 -22.01 43.32
C GLN A 942 2.80 -20.92 43.81
N PRO A 943 4.05 -21.24 44.24
CA PRO A 943 5.00 -20.21 44.65
C PRO A 943 5.38 -19.23 43.54
N VAL A 944 5.45 -19.70 42.29
CA VAL A 944 5.75 -18.86 41.11
C VAL A 944 4.56 -17.99 40.76
N ILE A 945 3.34 -18.54 40.88
CA ILE A 945 2.08 -17.82 40.67
C ILE A 945 1.97 -16.67 41.69
N ASP A 946 2.22 -16.95 42.98
CA ASP A 946 2.15 -15.96 44.04
C ASP A 946 3.25 -14.89 43.93
N ALA A 947 4.40 -15.25 43.36
CA ALA A 947 5.49 -14.32 43.05
C ALA A 947 5.24 -13.48 41.78
N THR A 948 4.13 -13.69 41.06
CA THR A 948 3.79 -12.99 39.81
C THR A 948 2.51 -12.15 40.02
N PRO A 949 2.62 -10.90 40.54
CA PRO A 949 1.47 -10.14 41.03
C PRO A 949 0.39 -9.86 39.99
N VAL A 950 0.78 -9.67 38.72
CA VAL A 950 -0.16 -9.35 37.64
C VAL A 950 -1.23 -10.41 37.42
N LEU A 951 -0.94 -11.68 37.78
CA LEU A 951 -1.89 -12.78 37.64
C LEU A 951 -3.09 -12.68 38.59
N SER A 952 -3.01 -11.86 39.64
CA SER A 952 -4.08 -11.66 40.64
C SER A 952 -4.58 -10.21 40.74
N MET A 953 -3.97 -9.26 40.02
CA MET A 953 -4.35 -7.85 40.03
C MET A 953 -5.73 -7.59 39.40
N ASP A 954 -6.41 -6.57 39.93
CA ASP A 954 -7.54 -5.91 39.28
C ASP A 954 -7.06 -4.79 38.32
N LEU A 955 -8.00 -4.10 37.69
CA LEU A 955 -7.68 -3.10 36.66
C LEU A 955 -6.96 -1.86 37.24
N GLU A 956 -7.36 -1.39 38.41
CA GLU A 956 -6.78 -0.20 39.03
C GLU A 956 -5.34 -0.50 39.50
N ALA A 957 -5.16 -1.63 40.19
CA ALA A 957 -3.85 -2.11 40.60
C ALA A 957 -2.92 -2.34 39.41
N TYR A 958 -3.44 -2.84 38.27
CA TYR A 958 -2.65 -3.02 37.05
C TYR A 958 -2.18 -1.69 36.45
N VAL A 959 -3.06 -0.69 36.36
CA VAL A 959 -2.71 0.64 35.86
C VAL A 959 -1.64 1.30 36.76
N ASP A 960 -1.77 1.16 38.08
CA ASP A 960 -0.81 1.69 39.05
C ASP A 960 0.52 0.94 39.00
N TYR A 961 0.50 -0.40 38.92
CA TYR A 961 1.70 -1.23 38.71
C TYR A 961 2.50 -0.74 37.50
N ARG A 962 1.81 -0.45 36.40
CA ARG A 962 2.43 0.04 35.16
C ARG A 962 2.94 1.49 35.26
N LYS A 963 2.31 2.34 36.09
CA LYS A 963 2.73 3.74 36.31
C LYS A 963 3.88 3.87 37.32
N ALA A 964 3.94 2.99 38.32
CA ALA A 964 4.98 2.99 39.36
C ALA A 964 6.40 2.82 38.80
N ASP A 965 6.53 2.24 37.60
CA ASP A 965 7.81 2.10 36.91
C ASP A 965 8.29 3.43 36.26
N ARG A 966 7.41 4.41 36.06
CA ARG A 966 7.81 5.77 35.62
C ARG A 966 8.46 6.59 36.74
N SER A 967 8.24 6.23 38.01
CA SER A 967 8.78 6.94 39.17
C SER A 967 10.09 6.35 39.70
N CYS A 968 10.58 5.22 39.14
CA CYS A 968 11.95 4.75 39.37
C CYS A 968 12.98 5.58 38.58
N LYS A 969 12.96 6.89 38.81
CA LYS A 969 14.12 7.77 38.62
C LYS A 969 14.90 7.75 39.93
N ASN A 970 15.89 6.87 40.02
CA ASN A 970 17.05 7.04 40.91
C ASN A 970 18.27 6.41 40.25
#